data_AF-A0AAP0LW43-F1
#
_entry.id   AF-A0AAP0LW43-F1
#
_cell.length_a   1.000
_cell.length_b   1.000
_cell.length_c   1.000
_cell.angle_alpha   90.00
_cell.angle_beta   90.00
_cell.angle_gamma   90.00
#
_symmetry.space_group_name_H-M   'P 1'
#
loop_
_entity.id
_entity.type
_entity.pdbx_description
1 polymer ?
#
loop_
_entity_poly.entity_id
_entity_poly.type
_entity_poly.pdbx_seq_one_letter_code
_entity_poly.pdbx_strand_id
1 'polypeptide(L)'
;MMLHFREPAKLKTKRVIFEDVYAARDSATLENLKELSSKRKVIEDSINQNCYITEAIAREMSGGLTCPFQQDLRKLEQYLPLLENLVYHVDLLGSNHQIAWWTSELKIRWSSALGASSFFNLMGPKFYQIDNLHFELGMVLFLYGAILRERALEIVPSDIVQSATLFREAAGVFLYLSQEVFPSLRPTLPAERPPEATSYMSTVMSLICLAEAQAVSIKKAEEKGTTAGLLAKLHYGVAEMLGEAIDVLYSANGQCKDISSCFMEFICSCKALHELRSQKYLAESLKDAGQVGIAIGILHDALINVKKKMPGEESHKSIFRKEVDVAADMLTKCERENEFVWQQKIASGDELPLPQVSVLFGLCWKSTEKRTKEGKETVIRGRTQLRTPYATMLTGFHCTTLPFSCLPSRRSRTRTTDIILSALSKTPRFTSACRSSVPIHPTAFNFPTRRFSKVVSALVSEENAVATDVFKLTYLEGNSWLWDLDGVKVLVDPILVGNLDFGIPWLFDAGKKFLKSFQLSDLPQVDCLLITQSLDDHCHLKTLKPLSKMSPNLKVIATPNAKTLLDPLFQNVTYVEPGQSSEIEGRNGSKLRVKATAGPVLGPPWQRPENGYLVNSSQGQLTLYYEPHCVYNQNFLEKERSDIIITPVIKQLLPKFTLVSGQEDAVKLAKLLHAKFIVPMKNGDLDSKGFLASIIQSEGTIESFKELLSKELPDAQLLEPTPGEPLEIPAPSDNP
;
A
#
# COMPACT_ATOMS: atom_id res chain seq x y z
N MET A 1 5.32 -28.10 -3.37
CA MET A 1 5.53 -26.63 -3.46
C MET A 1 5.61 -26.03 -2.07
N MET A 2 6.40 -24.96 -1.91
CA MET A 2 6.41 -24.10 -0.72
C MET A 2 5.16 -23.20 -0.65
N LEU A 3 5.00 -22.48 0.46
CA LEU A 3 3.97 -21.45 0.64
C LEU A 3 4.29 -20.22 -0.25
N HIS A 4 3.33 -19.34 -0.52
CA HIS A 4 3.57 -18.12 -1.31
C HIS A 4 3.73 -16.90 -0.40
N PHE A 5 4.91 -16.27 -0.44
CA PHE A 5 5.20 -15.00 0.19
C PHE A 5 5.58 -13.96 -0.89
N ARG A 6 4.69 -12.99 -1.16
CA ARG A 6 4.77 -12.04 -2.29
C ARG A 6 5.56 -10.76 -2.00
N GLU A 7 5.94 -10.53 -0.75
CA GLU A 7 6.45 -9.22 -0.33
C GLU A 7 7.77 -8.79 -0.99
N PRO A 8 8.77 -9.65 -1.27
CA PRO A 8 10.07 -9.22 -1.81
C PRO A 8 10.00 -8.42 -3.12
N ALA A 9 8.96 -8.61 -3.93
CA ALA A 9 8.76 -7.88 -5.19
C ALA A 9 8.01 -6.53 -5.03
N LYS A 10 7.55 -6.19 -3.82
CA LYS A 10 6.77 -4.96 -3.52
C LYS A 10 7.66 -3.76 -3.15
N LEU A 11 8.93 -3.76 -3.52
CA LEU A 11 9.82 -2.62 -3.31
C LEU A 11 9.30 -1.38 -4.05
N LYS A 12 9.45 -0.21 -3.43
CA LYS A 12 9.14 1.10 -3.99
C LYS A 12 10.39 1.97 -4.00
N THR A 13 10.49 2.89 -4.96
CA THR A 13 11.62 3.82 -5.07
C THR A 13 11.14 5.26 -5.24
N LYS A 14 11.97 6.24 -4.91
CA LYS A 14 11.68 7.65 -5.24
C LYS A 14 12.32 8.03 -6.58
N ARG A 15 11.84 9.14 -7.15
CA ARG A 15 12.35 9.73 -8.39
C ARG A 15 13.82 10.13 -8.22
N VAL A 16 14.63 9.73 -9.19
CA VAL A 16 16.04 10.11 -9.36
C VAL A 16 16.20 10.56 -10.81
N ILE A 17 16.95 11.64 -11.03
CA ILE A 17 17.22 12.23 -12.35
C ILE A 17 18.73 12.48 -12.39
N PHE A 18 19.44 11.74 -13.24
CA PHE A 18 20.89 11.78 -13.30
C PHE A 18 21.41 13.04 -13.99
N GLU A 19 20.75 13.52 -15.04
CA GLU A 19 21.16 14.71 -15.80
C GLU A 19 20.96 16.05 -15.06
N ASP A 20 20.11 16.07 -14.01
CA ASP A 20 19.95 17.24 -13.13
C ASP A 20 21.12 17.39 -12.15
N VAL A 21 21.95 16.35 -12.00
CA VAL A 21 22.96 16.23 -10.95
C VAL A 21 24.36 16.02 -11.51
N TYR A 22 24.54 15.08 -12.44
CA TYR A 22 25.81 14.86 -13.14
C TYR A 22 25.97 15.86 -14.29
N ALA A 23 27.00 16.72 -14.18
CA ALA A 23 27.28 17.71 -15.21
C ALA A 23 27.86 17.09 -16.49
N ALA A 24 27.05 17.01 -17.55
CA ALA A 24 27.51 16.68 -18.89
C ALA A 24 28.24 17.87 -19.55
N ARG A 25 29.41 17.63 -20.16
CA ARG A 25 30.17 18.65 -20.92
C ARG A 25 29.94 18.58 -22.44
N ASP A 26 29.25 17.54 -22.91
CA ASP A 26 28.96 17.26 -24.30
C ASP A 26 27.55 16.68 -24.45
N SER A 27 27.00 16.71 -25.66
CA SER A 27 25.63 16.29 -25.93
C SER A 27 25.40 14.78 -25.80
N ALA A 28 26.39 13.96 -26.13
CA ALA A 28 26.25 12.51 -26.09
C ALA A 28 26.20 12.00 -24.64
N THR A 29 27.03 12.55 -23.76
CA THR A 29 26.94 12.31 -22.32
C THR A 29 25.58 12.72 -21.76
N LEU A 30 25.08 13.90 -22.14
CA LEU A 30 23.76 14.37 -21.68
C LEU A 30 22.63 13.43 -22.15
N GLU A 31 22.73 12.91 -23.37
CA GLU A 31 21.78 11.94 -23.93
C GLU A 31 21.81 10.61 -23.17
N ASN A 32 22.99 10.08 -22.86
CA ASN A 32 23.12 8.85 -22.06
C ASN A 32 22.57 9.01 -20.62
N LEU A 33 22.79 10.16 -19.97
CA LEU A 33 22.23 10.44 -18.63
C LEU A 33 20.69 10.53 -18.67
N LYS A 34 20.13 11.17 -19.72
CA LYS A 34 18.69 11.21 -19.96
C LYS A 34 18.10 9.82 -20.24
N GLU A 35 18.80 8.97 -20.98
CA GLU A 35 18.38 7.58 -21.17
C GLU A 35 18.35 6.84 -19.83
N LEU A 36 19.42 6.92 -19.03
CA LEU A 36 19.51 6.30 -17.70
C LEU A 36 18.34 6.73 -16.80
N SER A 37 18.04 8.04 -16.74
CA SER A 37 16.86 8.59 -16.03
C SER A 37 15.54 8.08 -16.60
N SER A 38 15.38 8.05 -17.92
CA SER A 38 14.16 7.57 -18.58
C SER A 38 13.90 6.10 -18.30
N LYS A 39 14.92 5.23 -18.39
CA LYS A 39 14.78 3.80 -18.09
C LYS A 39 14.45 3.58 -16.62
N ARG A 40 15.13 4.29 -15.70
CA ARG A 40 14.83 4.25 -14.27
C ARG A 40 13.39 4.70 -13.97
N LYS A 41 12.92 5.77 -14.61
CA LYS A 41 11.56 6.29 -14.40
C LYS A 41 10.48 5.29 -14.80
N VAL A 42 10.69 4.56 -15.90
CA VAL A 42 9.77 3.49 -16.33
C VAL A 42 9.69 2.34 -15.30
N ILE A 43 10.79 2.04 -14.58
CA ILE A 43 10.78 1.07 -13.46
C ILE A 43 10.03 1.66 -12.25
N GLU A 44 10.36 2.90 -11.85
CA GLU A 44 9.72 3.62 -10.75
C GLU A 44 8.19 3.64 -10.91
N ASP A 45 7.69 4.03 -12.08
CA ASP A 45 6.25 4.15 -12.32
C ASP A 45 5.53 2.79 -12.30
N SER A 46 6.21 1.72 -12.69
CA SER A 46 5.70 0.35 -12.61
C SER A 46 5.58 -0.12 -11.16
N ILE A 47 6.69 -0.11 -10.40
CA ILE A 47 6.73 -0.69 -9.05
C ILE A 47 5.98 0.15 -8.01
N ASN A 48 5.93 1.48 -8.21
CA ASN A 48 5.16 2.36 -7.33
C ASN A 48 3.65 2.28 -7.59
N GLN A 49 3.23 1.71 -8.73
CA GLN A 49 1.85 1.70 -9.25
C GLN A 49 1.33 3.11 -9.60
N ASN A 50 2.21 4.00 -10.06
CA ASN A 50 1.88 5.38 -10.45
C ASN A 50 1.43 5.50 -11.93
N CYS A 51 1.39 4.38 -12.65
CA CYS A 51 1.24 4.35 -14.11
C CYS A 51 -0.24 4.20 -14.52
N TYR A 52 -0.84 5.25 -15.09
CA TYR A 52 -2.23 5.25 -15.60
C TYR A 52 -2.39 4.61 -16.99
N ILE A 53 -1.44 3.75 -17.39
CA ILE A 53 -1.43 3.12 -18.71
C ILE A 53 -2.32 1.88 -18.70
N THR A 54 -3.26 1.80 -19.65
CA THR A 54 -4.15 0.63 -19.79
C THR A 54 -3.38 -0.62 -20.20
N GLU A 55 -3.86 -1.81 -19.84
CA GLU A 55 -3.21 -3.09 -20.19
C GLU A 55 -2.95 -3.23 -21.69
N ALA A 56 -3.83 -2.70 -22.54
CA ALA A 56 -3.68 -2.69 -23.99
C ALA A 56 -2.44 -1.90 -24.45
N ILE A 57 -2.23 -0.70 -23.88
CA ILE A 57 -1.08 0.16 -24.18
C ILE A 57 0.19 -0.43 -23.56
N ALA A 58 0.13 -0.96 -22.32
CA ALA A 58 1.26 -1.62 -21.68
C ALA A 58 1.74 -2.84 -22.49
N ARG A 59 0.80 -3.61 -23.07
CA ARG A 59 1.08 -4.71 -24.00
C ARG A 59 1.73 -4.22 -25.30
N GLU A 60 1.26 -3.11 -25.87
CA GLU A 60 1.85 -2.53 -27.08
C GLU A 60 3.28 -2.04 -26.83
N MET A 61 3.49 -1.23 -25.79
CA MET A 61 4.79 -0.70 -25.39
C MET A 61 5.82 -1.80 -25.04
N SER A 62 5.35 -2.95 -24.57
CA SER A 62 6.20 -4.11 -24.27
C SER A 62 6.38 -5.08 -25.43
N GLY A 63 5.98 -4.71 -26.65
CA GLY A 63 6.15 -5.53 -27.86
C GLY A 63 5.29 -6.79 -27.86
N GLY A 64 4.06 -6.68 -27.37
CA GLY A 64 3.06 -7.75 -27.35
C GLY A 64 3.01 -8.60 -26.07
N LEU A 65 3.83 -8.33 -25.05
CA LEU A 65 3.82 -9.12 -23.81
C LEU A 65 2.55 -8.89 -22.99
N THR A 66 1.95 -9.98 -22.52
CA THR A 66 0.76 -9.96 -21.64
C THR A 66 1.08 -10.16 -20.16
N CYS A 67 2.21 -10.77 -19.80
CA CYS A 67 2.60 -11.02 -18.41
C CYS A 67 3.26 -9.78 -17.78
N PRO A 68 2.71 -9.21 -16.67
CA PRO A 68 3.30 -8.04 -16.01
C PRO A 68 4.73 -8.26 -15.53
N PHE A 69 5.02 -9.39 -14.85
CA PHE A 69 6.38 -9.68 -14.37
C PHE A 69 7.39 -9.77 -15.53
N GLN A 70 7.00 -10.30 -16.68
CA GLN A 70 7.88 -10.35 -17.86
C GLN A 70 8.07 -8.96 -18.51
N GLN A 71 7.08 -8.07 -18.42
CA GLN A 71 7.26 -6.68 -18.80
C GLN A 71 8.24 -5.97 -17.86
N ASP A 72 8.14 -6.21 -16.54
CA ASP A 72 9.03 -5.60 -15.55
C ASP A 72 10.47 -6.09 -15.62
N LEU A 73 10.68 -7.39 -15.85
CA LEU A 73 12.01 -7.94 -16.16
C LEU A 73 12.64 -7.22 -17.37
N ARG A 74 11.90 -7.01 -18.47
CA ARG A 74 12.42 -6.26 -19.63
C ARG A 74 12.75 -4.80 -19.32
N LYS A 75 12.04 -4.14 -18.40
CA LYS A 75 12.37 -2.76 -17.97
C LYS A 75 13.69 -2.74 -17.20
N LEU A 76 13.89 -3.71 -16.30
CA LEU A 76 15.12 -3.88 -15.53
C LEU A 76 16.32 -4.27 -16.40
N GLU A 77 16.14 -5.21 -17.34
CA GLU A 77 17.15 -5.63 -18.34
C GLU A 77 17.65 -4.46 -19.21
N GLN A 78 16.84 -3.42 -19.44
CA GLN A 78 17.25 -2.21 -20.17
C GLN A 78 17.97 -1.17 -19.32
N TYR A 79 17.77 -1.18 -18.00
CA TYR A 79 18.36 -0.19 -17.08
C TYR A 79 19.67 -0.68 -16.46
N LEU A 80 19.74 -1.96 -16.07
CA LEU A 80 20.90 -2.55 -15.39
C LEU A 80 22.23 -2.31 -16.13
N PRO A 81 22.36 -2.54 -17.46
CA PRO A 81 23.63 -2.32 -18.15
C PRO A 81 24.10 -0.86 -18.15
N LEU A 82 23.17 0.09 -18.16
CA LEU A 82 23.47 1.52 -18.11
C LEU A 82 23.94 1.93 -16.70
N LEU A 83 23.29 1.39 -15.66
CA LEU A 83 23.64 1.63 -14.27
C LEU A 83 25.00 0.98 -13.90
N GLU A 84 25.22 -0.27 -14.30
CA GLU A 84 26.49 -0.99 -14.12
C GLU A 84 27.65 -0.25 -14.80
N ASN A 85 27.44 0.30 -16.00
CA ASN A 85 28.42 1.11 -16.68
C ASN A 85 28.76 2.40 -15.91
N LEU A 86 27.76 3.10 -15.37
CA LEU A 86 27.98 4.29 -14.54
C LEU A 86 28.73 3.95 -13.24
N VAL A 87 28.35 2.88 -12.55
CA VAL A 87 29.05 2.38 -11.34
C VAL A 87 30.52 2.11 -11.65
N TYR A 88 30.80 1.32 -12.69
CA TYR A 88 32.16 0.99 -13.12
C TYR A 88 33.03 2.22 -13.39
N HIS A 89 32.48 3.23 -14.09
CA HIS A 89 33.22 4.46 -14.39
C HIS A 89 33.42 5.37 -13.18
N VAL A 90 32.48 5.39 -12.23
CA VAL A 90 32.64 6.11 -10.96
C VAL A 90 33.70 5.44 -10.07
N ASP A 91 33.70 4.12 -9.99
CA ASP A 91 34.69 3.35 -9.20
C ASP A 91 36.11 3.52 -9.77
N LEU A 92 36.26 3.54 -11.09
CA LEU A 92 37.54 3.80 -11.76
C LEU A 92 38.12 5.18 -11.42
N LEU A 93 37.27 6.16 -11.09
CA LEU A 93 37.67 7.51 -10.68
C LEU A 93 37.92 7.63 -9.16
N GLY A 94 37.57 6.61 -8.38
CA GLY A 94 37.90 6.49 -6.96
C GLY A 94 37.40 7.65 -6.11
N SER A 95 38.26 8.17 -5.22
CA SER A 95 37.95 9.22 -4.23
C SER A 95 37.77 10.63 -4.82
N ASN A 96 37.09 10.76 -5.96
CA ASN A 96 36.77 12.06 -6.55
C ASN A 96 35.62 12.74 -5.77
N HIS A 97 35.96 13.72 -4.94
CA HIS A 97 35.01 14.47 -4.11
C HIS A 97 33.84 15.09 -4.88
N GLN A 98 34.05 15.52 -6.14
CA GLN A 98 32.98 16.11 -6.95
C GLN A 98 31.94 15.06 -7.36
N ILE A 99 32.40 13.86 -7.70
CA ILE A 99 31.53 12.73 -8.07
C ILE A 99 30.83 12.18 -6.84
N ALA A 100 31.52 12.05 -5.70
CA ALA A 100 30.89 11.69 -4.44
C ALA A 100 29.80 12.69 -4.03
N TRP A 101 30.03 14.00 -4.20
CA TRP A 101 29.02 15.03 -3.95
C TRP A 101 27.83 14.92 -4.91
N TRP A 102 28.06 14.74 -6.21
CA TRP A 102 26.95 14.49 -7.16
C TRP A 102 26.16 13.23 -6.81
N THR A 103 26.81 12.11 -6.47
CA THR A 103 26.11 10.91 -6.00
C THR A 103 25.24 11.22 -4.77
N SER A 104 25.71 12.07 -3.85
CA SER A 104 24.94 12.49 -2.67
C SER A 104 23.68 13.32 -3.00
N GLU A 105 23.74 14.15 -4.05
CA GLU A 105 22.61 14.99 -4.46
C GLU A 105 21.49 14.21 -5.19
N LEU A 106 21.76 12.99 -5.68
CA LEU A 106 20.73 12.10 -6.25
C LEU A 106 19.64 11.71 -5.23
N LYS A 107 19.93 11.73 -3.92
CA LYS A 107 18.98 11.43 -2.83
C LYS A 107 18.28 10.07 -3.02
N ILE A 108 19.09 9.03 -3.23
CA ILE A 108 18.65 7.69 -3.62
C ILE A 108 17.86 7.06 -2.46
N ARG A 109 16.57 6.79 -2.70
CA ARG A 109 15.64 6.29 -1.68
C ARG A 109 14.86 5.08 -2.16
N TRP A 110 14.99 3.98 -1.42
CA TRP A 110 14.23 2.74 -1.61
C TRP A 110 13.45 2.40 -0.35
N SER A 111 12.26 1.80 -0.51
CA SER A 111 11.56 1.20 0.61
C SER A 111 12.15 -0.15 0.98
N SER A 112 11.79 -0.64 2.16
CA SER A 112 11.94 -2.07 2.49
C SER A 112 10.59 -2.77 2.37
N ALA A 113 10.62 -4.01 1.89
CA ALA A 113 9.51 -4.96 1.83
C ALA A 113 9.72 -6.19 2.73
N LEU A 114 10.97 -6.48 3.13
CA LEU A 114 11.33 -7.47 4.16
C LEU A 114 11.46 -6.86 5.57
N GLY A 115 11.49 -5.53 5.65
CA GLY A 115 11.55 -4.78 6.88
C GLY A 115 10.27 -4.94 7.70
N ALA A 116 10.38 -4.79 9.02
CA ALA A 116 9.19 -4.70 9.86
C ALA A 116 8.37 -3.45 9.47
N SER A 117 7.24 -3.66 8.79
CA SER A 117 6.25 -2.61 8.58
C SER A 117 5.81 -2.09 9.95
N SER A 118 5.81 -0.78 10.15
CA SER A 118 5.13 -0.17 11.30
C SER A 118 3.71 -0.74 11.36
N PHE A 119 3.29 -1.19 12.55
CA PHE A 119 2.18 -2.11 12.87
C PHE A 119 0.78 -1.78 12.26
N PHE A 120 0.67 -0.71 11.50
CA PHE A 120 -0.56 -0.12 10.99
C PHE A 120 -0.58 0.17 9.48
N ASN A 121 0.57 0.16 8.78
CA ASN A 121 0.72 0.65 7.39
C ASN A 121 0.22 2.10 7.09
N LEU A 122 -0.34 2.83 8.07
CA LEU A 122 -0.87 4.20 7.97
C LEU A 122 0.11 5.25 7.41
N MET A 123 1.42 5.04 7.54
CA MET A 123 2.47 5.95 7.06
C MET A 123 2.99 5.60 5.65
N GLY A 124 2.45 4.55 5.02
CA GLY A 124 3.04 3.94 3.83
C GLY A 124 4.37 3.22 4.13
N PRO A 125 5.06 2.71 3.09
CA PRO A 125 6.29 1.93 3.29
C PRO A 125 7.46 2.84 3.69
N LYS A 126 8.23 2.42 4.70
CA LYS A 126 9.43 3.13 5.20
C LYS A 126 10.50 3.20 4.11
N PHE A 127 10.92 4.42 3.75
CA PHE A 127 12.00 4.68 2.79
C PHE A 127 13.32 4.91 3.52
N TYR A 128 14.39 4.29 3.02
CA TYR A 128 15.77 4.46 3.46
C TYR A 128 16.53 5.25 2.41
N GLN A 129 17.23 6.31 2.81
CA GLN A 129 18.12 7.08 1.94
C GLN A 129 19.56 6.60 2.14
N ILE A 130 20.21 6.13 1.08
CA ILE A 130 21.62 5.74 1.07
C ILE A 130 22.18 6.20 -0.27
N ASP A 131 22.91 7.31 -0.27
CA ASP A 131 23.30 8.00 -1.50
C ASP A 131 24.60 7.42 -2.07
N ASN A 132 24.51 6.19 -2.59
CA ASN A 132 25.60 5.45 -3.21
C ASN A 132 25.07 4.70 -4.44
N LEU A 133 25.77 4.77 -5.58
CA LEU A 133 25.37 4.06 -6.80
C LEU A 133 25.36 2.53 -6.64
N HIS A 134 26.24 1.97 -5.81
CA HIS A 134 26.19 0.55 -5.47
C HIS A 134 24.92 0.18 -4.70
N PHE A 135 24.35 1.09 -3.89
CA PHE A 135 23.10 0.84 -3.19
C PHE A 135 21.91 0.83 -4.16
N GLU A 136 21.89 1.76 -5.12
CA GLU A 136 20.94 1.72 -6.24
C GLU A 136 21.07 0.39 -7.02
N LEU A 137 22.29 0.01 -7.43
CA LEU A 137 22.54 -1.26 -8.13
C LEU A 137 22.08 -2.47 -7.30
N GLY A 138 22.40 -2.49 -6.00
CA GLY A 138 22.00 -3.53 -5.07
C GLY A 138 20.47 -3.68 -4.96
N MET A 139 19.75 -2.57 -4.79
CA MET A 139 18.29 -2.59 -4.68
C MET A 139 17.59 -2.96 -6.01
N VAL A 140 18.14 -2.53 -7.16
CA VAL A 140 17.61 -2.86 -8.49
C VAL A 140 17.82 -4.34 -8.82
N LEU A 141 19.00 -4.90 -8.51
CA LEU A 141 19.27 -6.33 -8.64
C LEU A 141 18.43 -7.16 -7.66
N PHE A 142 18.19 -6.67 -6.44
CA PHE A 142 17.32 -7.37 -5.48
C PHE A 142 15.88 -7.46 -6.01
N LEU A 143 15.36 -6.35 -6.54
CA LEU A 143 14.06 -6.30 -7.22
C LEU A 143 14.02 -7.26 -8.43
N TYR A 144 15.07 -7.30 -9.24
CA TYR A 144 15.18 -8.21 -10.37
C TYR A 144 15.11 -9.69 -9.96
N GLY A 145 15.86 -10.09 -8.92
CA GLY A 145 15.78 -11.43 -8.33
C GLY A 145 14.39 -11.75 -7.77
N ALA A 146 13.74 -10.79 -7.12
CA ALA A 146 12.39 -10.95 -6.58
C ALA A 146 11.31 -11.11 -7.68
N ILE A 147 11.40 -10.37 -8.79
CA ILE A 147 10.48 -10.50 -9.92
C ILE A 147 10.74 -11.80 -10.70
N LEU A 148 12.00 -12.23 -10.85
CA LEU A 148 12.32 -13.56 -11.42
C LEU A 148 11.63 -14.68 -10.62
N ARG A 149 11.65 -14.58 -9.29
CA ARG A 149 10.98 -15.52 -8.37
C ARG A 149 9.46 -15.53 -8.54
N GLU A 150 8.80 -14.37 -8.61
CA GLU A 150 7.35 -14.30 -8.86
C GLU A 150 6.98 -14.83 -10.26
N ARG A 151 7.80 -14.54 -11.29
CA ARG A 151 7.63 -15.11 -12.65
C ARG A 151 7.83 -16.63 -12.65
N ALA A 152 8.75 -17.15 -11.85
CA ALA A 152 8.94 -18.58 -11.67
C ALA A 152 7.69 -19.25 -11.09
N LEU A 153 7.06 -18.64 -10.07
CA LEU A 153 5.82 -19.12 -9.46
C LEU A 153 4.63 -19.12 -10.45
N GLU A 154 4.47 -18.06 -11.23
CA GLU A 154 3.42 -17.94 -12.25
C GLU A 154 3.48 -19.08 -13.30
N ILE A 155 4.69 -19.50 -13.69
CA ILE A 155 4.92 -20.52 -14.71
C ILE A 155 4.77 -21.97 -14.17
N VAL A 156 4.77 -22.20 -12.85
CA VAL A 156 4.68 -23.57 -12.26
C VAL A 156 3.55 -24.44 -12.83
N PRO A 157 2.32 -23.93 -13.11
CA PRO A 157 1.24 -24.75 -13.66
C PRO A 157 1.45 -25.16 -15.13
N SER A 158 2.31 -24.46 -15.89
CA SER A 158 2.49 -24.65 -17.34
C SER A 158 3.85 -25.26 -17.71
N ASP A 159 4.96 -24.83 -17.10
CA ASP A 159 6.29 -25.41 -17.32
C ASP A 159 7.12 -25.47 -16.03
N ILE A 160 7.10 -26.62 -15.38
CA ILE A 160 7.87 -26.91 -14.17
C ILE A 160 9.41 -26.80 -14.40
N VAL A 161 9.91 -27.06 -15.61
CA VAL A 161 11.36 -27.00 -15.92
C VAL A 161 11.83 -25.57 -16.10
N GLN A 162 11.04 -24.75 -16.81
CA GLN A 162 11.30 -23.32 -16.94
C GLN A 162 11.17 -22.63 -15.58
N SER A 163 10.12 -22.94 -14.81
CA SER A 163 9.93 -22.45 -13.44
C SER A 163 11.14 -22.76 -12.55
N ALA A 164 11.56 -24.03 -12.46
CA ALA A 164 12.75 -24.42 -11.69
C ALA A 164 14.05 -23.77 -12.20
N THR A 165 14.08 -23.31 -13.46
CA THR A 165 15.22 -22.58 -14.02
C THR A 165 15.24 -21.11 -13.59
N LEU A 166 14.09 -20.44 -13.64
CA LEU A 166 13.94 -19.06 -13.16
C LEU A 166 14.22 -18.91 -11.67
N PHE A 167 13.84 -19.88 -10.83
CA PHE A 167 14.23 -19.89 -9.41
C PHE A 167 15.74 -19.98 -9.22
N ARG A 168 16.46 -20.79 -10.02
CA ARG A 168 17.94 -20.85 -9.95
C ARG A 168 18.60 -19.57 -10.47
N GLU A 169 18.01 -18.92 -11.47
CA GLU A 169 18.47 -17.60 -11.95
C GLU A 169 18.29 -16.54 -10.85
N ALA A 170 17.13 -16.49 -10.19
CA ALA A 170 16.90 -15.62 -9.02
C ALA A 170 17.91 -15.90 -7.89
N ALA A 171 18.14 -17.18 -7.56
CA ALA A 171 19.15 -17.56 -6.55
C ALA A 171 20.55 -17.07 -6.91
N GLY A 172 20.94 -17.12 -8.19
CA GLY A 172 22.21 -16.62 -8.71
C GLY A 172 22.36 -15.10 -8.58
N VAL A 173 21.29 -14.34 -8.84
CA VAL A 173 21.26 -12.88 -8.63
C VAL A 173 21.46 -12.53 -7.16
N PHE A 174 20.75 -13.21 -6.26
CA PHE A 174 20.91 -13.00 -4.81
C PHE A 174 22.28 -13.43 -4.28
N LEU A 175 22.91 -14.45 -4.87
CA LEU A 175 24.30 -14.83 -4.53
C LEU A 175 25.31 -13.76 -4.99
N TYR A 176 25.16 -13.25 -6.20
CA TYR A 176 26.01 -12.16 -6.73
C TYR A 176 25.91 -10.90 -5.85
N LEU A 177 24.70 -10.55 -5.41
CA LEU A 177 24.47 -9.49 -4.44
C LEU A 177 25.22 -9.72 -3.11
N SER A 178 25.19 -10.95 -2.57
CA SER A 178 25.81 -11.22 -1.27
C SER A 178 27.34 -11.22 -1.31
N GLN A 179 27.93 -11.66 -2.43
CA GLN A 179 29.37 -11.88 -2.59
C GLN A 179 30.12 -10.69 -3.22
N GLU A 180 29.51 -9.96 -4.17
CA GLU A 180 30.20 -8.94 -4.96
C GLU A 180 29.70 -7.52 -4.65
N VAL A 181 28.38 -7.30 -4.63
CA VAL A 181 27.79 -5.94 -4.57
C VAL A 181 27.70 -5.38 -3.15
N PHE A 182 27.15 -6.13 -2.18
CA PHE A 182 27.01 -5.63 -0.81
C PHE A 182 28.31 -5.59 0.03
N PRO A 183 29.33 -6.44 -0.22
CA PRO A 183 30.61 -6.32 0.46
C PRO A 183 31.37 -5.02 0.15
N SER A 184 31.30 -4.49 -1.09
CA SER A 184 31.94 -3.21 -1.44
C SER A 184 31.26 -2.01 -0.75
N LEU A 185 29.95 -2.10 -0.52
CA LEU A 185 29.16 -1.11 0.21
C LEU A 185 29.47 -1.04 1.72
N ARG A 186 29.94 -2.13 2.32
CA ARG A 186 30.07 -2.29 3.78
C ARG A 186 30.76 -1.13 4.53
N PRO A 187 31.81 -0.47 4.02
CA PRO A 187 32.45 0.68 4.69
C PRO A 187 31.58 1.95 4.72
N THR A 188 30.57 2.04 3.85
CA THR A 188 29.77 3.26 3.60
C THR A 188 28.32 3.16 4.07
N LEU A 189 27.87 1.98 4.51
CA LEU A 189 26.48 1.79 4.92
C LEU A 189 26.19 2.41 6.30
N PRO A 190 25.11 3.21 6.45
CA PRO A 190 24.68 3.71 7.75
C PRO A 190 24.17 2.58 8.66
N ALA A 191 24.10 2.87 9.96
CA ALA A 191 23.60 1.93 10.98
C ALA A 191 22.11 1.58 10.81
N GLU A 192 21.33 2.46 10.19
CA GLU A 192 19.95 2.19 9.78
C GLU A 192 19.91 1.95 8.27
N ARG A 193 19.53 0.73 7.87
CA ARG A 193 19.50 0.26 6.48
C ARG A 193 18.42 -0.82 6.30
N PRO A 194 17.87 -0.98 5.09
CA PRO A 194 16.87 -2.01 4.82
C PRO A 194 17.55 -3.40 4.83
N PRO A 195 16.87 -4.49 5.27
CA PRO A 195 17.39 -5.84 5.19
C PRO A 195 17.88 -6.22 3.78
N GLU A 196 17.18 -5.78 2.74
CA GLU A 196 17.51 -6.03 1.33
C GLU A 196 18.92 -5.54 0.94
N ALA A 197 19.43 -4.48 1.58
CA ALA A 197 20.75 -3.93 1.32
C ALA A 197 21.86 -4.60 2.14
N THR A 198 21.77 -5.92 2.34
CA THR A 198 22.73 -6.68 3.16
C THR A 198 23.10 -8.02 2.54
N SER A 199 24.37 -8.42 2.72
CA SER A 199 24.86 -9.71 2.23
C SER A 199 24.13 -10.89 2.86
N TYR A 200 23.84 -10.86 4.16
CA TYR A 200 23.20 -11.99 4.85
C TYR A 200 21.77 -12.23 4.32
N MET A 201 20.99 -11.17 4.13
CA MET A 201 19.63 -11.30 3.58
C MET A 201 19.64 -11.76 2.12
N SER A 202 20.66 -11.35 1.36
CA SER A 202 20.86 -11.83 0.00
C SER A 202 21.20 -13.34 -0.03
N THR A 203 22.04 -13.83 0.89
CA THR A 203 22.27 -15.28 1.07
C THR A 203 20.98 -16.02 1.44
N VAL A 204 20.17 -15.47 2.36
CA VAL A 204 18.86 -16.03 2.76
C VAL A 204 17.91 -16.14 1.55
N MET A 205 17.78 -15.08 0.76
CA MET A 205 16.94 -15.08 -0.45
C MET A 205 17.45 -16.06 -1.51
N SER A 206 18.77 -16.24 -1.62
CA SER A 206 19.37 -17.25 -2.49
C SER A 206 18.98 -18.68 -2.07
N LEU A 207 19.12 -19.01 -0.78
CA LEU A 207 18.72 -20.30 -0.21
C LEU A 207 17.22 -20.57 -0.37
N ILE A 208 16.36 -19.57 -0.15
CA ILE A 208 14.91 -19.68 -0.39
C ILE A 208 14.62 -20.00 -1.86
N CYS A 209 15.28 -19.33 -2.81
CA CYS A 209 15.07 -19.60 -4.24
C CYS A 209 15.55 -21.01 -4.65
N LEU A 210 16.64 -21.51 -4.07
CA LEU A 210 17.10 -22.89 -4.29
C LEU A 210 16.13 -23.93 -3.69
N ALA A 211 15.62 -23.65 -2.49
CA ALA A 211 14.58 -24.44 -1.83
C ALA A 211 13.31 -24.52 -2.70
N GLU A 212 12.89 -23.41 -3.32
CA GLU A 212 11.76 -23.36 -4.24
C GLU A 212 12.02 -24.12 -5.55
N ALA A 213 13.21 -23.96 -6.16
CA ALA A 213 13.61 -24.73 -7.34
C ALA A 213 13.56 -26.25 -7.10
N GLN A 214 14.01 -26.68 -5.91
CA GLN A 214 13.91 -28.08 -5.48
C GLN A 214 12.46 -28.48 -5.20
N ALA A 215 11.68 -27.69 -4.47
CA ALA A 215 10.26 -27.96 -4.16
C ALA A 215 9.35 -28.07 -5.39
N VAL A 216 9.70 -27.36 -6.48
CA VAL A 216 9.00 -27.42 -7.78
C VAL A 216 9.50 -28.61 -8.63
N SER A 217 10.78 -28.95 -8.53
CA SER A 217 11.32 -30.16 -9.18
C SER A 217 10.82 -31.46 -8.55
N ILE A 218 10.59 -31.46 -7.23
CA ILE A 218 9.96 -32.58 -6.51
C ILE A 218 8.55 -32.83 -7.04
N LYS A 219 7.75 -31.79 -7.28
CA LYS A 219 6.40 -31.94 -7.87
C LYS A 219 6.42 -32.76 -9.17
N LYS A 220 7.41 -32.50 -10.04
CA LYS A 220 7.61 -33.27 -11.28
C LYS A 220 8.18 -34.67 -11.05
N ALA A 221 8.84 -34.93 -9.92
CA ALA A 221 9.27 -36.26 -9.51
C ALA A 221 8.09 -37.09 -8.98
N GLU A 222 7.18 -36.47 -8.22
CA GLU A 222 5.90 -37.05 -7.78
C GLU A 222 5.02 -37.42 -8.98
N GLU A 223 4.81 -36.49 -9.92
CA GLU A 223 4.08 -36.71 -11.19
C GLU A 223 4.65 -37.86 -12.06
N LYS A 224 5.92 -38.23 -11.85
CA LYS A 224 6.62 -39.30 -12.57
C LYS A 224 6.66 -40.64 -11.83
N GLY A 225 6.08 -40.75 -10.64
CA GLY A 225 6.14 -41.98 -9.83
C GLY A 225 7.55 -42.29 -9.30
N THR A 226 8.28 -41.26 -8.87
CA THR A 226 9.60 -41.44 -8.23
C THR A 226 9.45 -42.16 -6.88
N THR A 227 10.44 -42.97 -6.49
CA THR A 227 10.38 -43.75 -5.25
C THR A 227 10.25 -42.86 -4.01
N ALA A 228 9.41 -43.28 -3.06
CA ALA A 228 9.17 -42.55 -1.81
C ALA A 228 10.49 -42.27 -1.04
N GLY A 229 11.41 -43.24 -0.99
CA GLY A 229 12.72 -43.07 -0.36
C GLY A 229 13.60 -41.97 -0.99
N LEU A 230 13.43 -41.65 -2.28
CA LEU A 230 14.10 -40.49 -2.90
C LEU A 230 13.31 -39.21 -2.64
N LEU A 231 11.98 -39.22 -2.78
CA LEU A 231 11.12 -38.07 -2.47
C LEU A 231 11.32 -37.55 -1.04
N ALA A 232 11.49 -38.46 -0.07
CA ALA A 232 11.84 -38.14 1.31
C ALA A 232 13.12 -37.30 1.41
N LYS A 233 14.24 -37.80 0.85
CA LYS A 233 15.54 -37.11 0.90
C LYS A 233 15.53 -35.77 0.18
N LEU A 234 14.75 -35.67 -0.91
CA LEU A 234 14.57 -34.41 -1.63
C LEU A 234 13.76 -33.39 -0.82
N HIS A 235 12.69 -33.82 -0.15
CA HIS A 235 11.95 -32.94 0.77
C HIS A 235 12.81 -32.50 1.94
N TYR A 236 13.62 -33.40 2.52
CA TYR A 236 14.55 -33.06 3.58
C TYR A 236 15.60 -32.03 3.11
N GLY A 237 16.14 -32.17 1.90
CA GLY A 237 17.04 -31.16 1.32
C GLY A 237 16.43 -29.76 1.17
N VAL A 238 15.10 -29.64 1.02
CA VAL A 238 14.42 -28.33 1.09
C VAL A 238 14.40 -27.80 2.53
N ALA A 239 14.10 -28.66 3.51
CA ALA A 239 14.08 -28.27 4.92
C ALA A 239 15.48 -27.85 5.43
N GLU A 240 16.55 -28.49 4.97
CA GLU A 240 17.94 -28.13 5.27
C GLU A 240 18.31 -26.75 4.73
N MET A 241 18.04 -26.46 3.45
CA MET A 241 18.31 -25.13 2.86
C MET A 241 17.54 -24.01 3.59
N LEU A 242 16.32 -24.29 4.03
CA LEU A 242 15.54 -23.35 4.85
C LEU A 242 16.04 -23.27 6.30
N GLY A 243 16.66 -24.33 6.83
CA GLY A 243 17.37 -24.33 8.11
C GLY A 243 18.60 -23.44 8.07
N GLU A 244 19.46 -23.61 7.07
CA GLU A 244 20.63 -22.76 6.82
C GLU A 244 20.22 -21.28 6.68
N ALA A 245 19.10 -21.00 5.97
CA ALA A 245 18.57 -19.64 5.86
C ALA A 245 18.14 -19.06 7.23
N ILE A 246 17.51 -19.87 8.08
CA ILE A 246 17.14 -19.49 9.46
C ILE A 246 18.39 -19.24 10.32
N ASP A 247 19.41 -20.10 10.21
CA ASP A 247 20.65 -19.98 10.98
C ASP A 247 21.45 -18.73 10.58
N VAL A 248 21.46 -18.38 9.29
CA VAL A 248 22.04 -17.12 8.78
C VAL A 248 21.29 -15.90 9.34
N LEU A 249 19.95 -15.95 9.42
CA LEU A 249 19.14 -14.87 10.01
C LEU A 249 19.41 -14.69 11.51
N TYR A 250 19.45 -15.78 12.29
CA TYR A 250 19.77 -15.71 13.72
C TYR A 250 21.23 -15.29 13.97
N SER A 251 22.18 -15.73 13.15
CA SER A 251 23.58 -15.31 13.24
C SER A 251 23.80 -13.84 12.88
N ALA A 252 22.88 -13.23 12.12
CA ALA A 252 22.90 -11.81 11.76
C ALA A 252 22.20 -10.89 12.79
N ASN A 253 21.68 -11.44 13.89
CA ASN A 253 20.90 -10.70 14.87
C ASN A 253 21.65 -9.45 15.39
N GLY A 254 21.02 -8.28 15.27
CA GLY A 254 21.61 -6.97 15.57
C GLY A 254 22.15 -6.19 14.36
N GLN A 255 22.34 -6.79 13.18
CA GLN A 255 22.81 -6.08 11.97
C GLN A 255 21.70 -5.35 11.19
N CYS A 256 20.45 -5.69 11.46
CA CYS A 256 19.25 -4.91 11.16
C CYS A 256 18.26 -5.13 12.31
N LYS A 257 17.55 -4.08 12.72
CA LYS A 257 16.64 -4.12 13.89
C LYS A 257 15.21 -4.55 13.54
N ASP A 258 14.87 -4.47 12.26
CA ASP A 258 13.49 -4.48 11.78
C ASP A 258 13.32 -5.59 10.70
N ILE A 259 13.29 -6.87 11.04
CA ILE A 259 12.92 -7.95 10.08
C ILE A 259 11.43 -8.29 10.27
N SER A 260 10.68 -8.43 9.18
CA SER A 260 9.27 -8.81 9.20
C SER A 260 9.04 -10.16 9.91
N SER A 261 8.15 -10.17 10.91
CA SER A 261 7.73 -11.40 11.59
C SER A 261 7.03 -12.38 10.64
N CYS A 262 6.28 -11.86 9.66
CA CYS A 262 5.64 -12.67 8.63
C CYS A 262 6.67 -13.36 7.72
N PHE A 263 7.81 -12.70 7.42
CA PHE A 263 8.91 -13.32 6.68
C PHE A 263 9.56 -14.47 7.47
N MET A 264 9.83 -14.26 8.78
CA MET A 264 10.34 -15.32 9.65
C MET A 264 9.37 -16.51 9.74
N GLU A 265 8.08 -16.22 9.95
CA GLU A 265 7.02 -17.22 10.00
C GLU A 265 6.90 -18.02 8.69
N PHE A 266 6.99 -17.35 7.54
CA PHE A 266 6.98 -17.97 6.22
C PHE A 266 8.10 -19.01 6.05
N ILE A 267 9.35 -18.67 6.41
CA ILE A 267 10.49 -19.60 6.28
C ILE A 267 10.34 -20.78 7.24
N CYS A 268 10.03 -20.51 8.51
CA CYS A 268 9.80 -21.54 9.53
C CYS A 268 8.66 -22.51 9.14
N SER A 269 7.57 -21.97 8.60
CA SER A 269 6.43 -22.76 8.13
C SER A 269 6.78 -23.58 6.90
N CYS A 270 7.53 -23.04 5.94
CA CYS A 270 7.99 -23.82 4.78
C CYS A 270 8.94 -24.96 5.18
N LYS A 271 9.84 -24.73 6.15
CA LYS A 271 10.72 -25.75 6.73
C LYS A 271 9.88 -26.87 7.36
N ALA A 272 8.96 -26.53 8.26
CA ALA A 272 8.07 -27.49 8.93
C ALA A 272 7.21 -28.30 7.94
N LEU A 273 6.70 -27.66 6.88
CA LEU A 273 5.92 -28.32 5.83
C LEU A 273 6.76 -29.36 5.06
N HIS A 274 8.02 -29.05 4.78
CA HIS A 274 8.92 -29.96 4.06
C HIS A 274 9.55 -31.02 4.97
N GLU A 275 9.73 -30.76 6.27
CA GLU A 275 10.00 -31.78 7.30
C GLU A 275 8.88 -32.83 7.32
N LEU A 276 7.61 -32.40 7.45
CA LEU A 276 6.45 -33.31 7.44
C LEU A 276 6.36 -34.14 6.16
N ARG A 277 6.52 -33.52 4.98
CA ARG A 277 6.50 -34.26 3.70
C ARG A 277 7.66 -35.26 3.58
N SER A 278 8.84 -34.90 4.07
CA SER A 278 9.98 -35.83 4.15
C SER A 278 9.65 -37.04 5.02
N GLN A 279 9.13 -36.80 6.23
CA GLN A 279 8.77 -37.85 7.18
C GLN A 279 7.65 -38.75 6.65
N LYS A 280 6.64 -38.20 5.96
CA LYS A 280 5.59 -38.94 5.25
C LYS A 280 6.16 -39.93 4.23
N TYR A 281 6.99 -39.45 3.29
CA TYR A 281 7.60 -40.30 2.27
C TYR A 281 8.65 -41.28 2.84
N LEU A 282 9.31 -40.94 3.95
CA LEU A 282 10.21 -41.86 4.65
C LEU A 282 9.43 -43.02 5.29
N ALA A 283 8.30 -42.72 5.93
CA ALA A 283 7.40 -43.73 6.49
C ALA A 283 6.81 -44.63 5.39
N GLU A 284 6.51 -44.10 4.20
CA GLU A 284 6.07 -44.88 3.05
C GLU A 284 7.16 -45.85 2.59
N SER A 285 8.38 -45.35 2.39
CA SER A 285 9.53 -46.18 2.01
C SER A 285 9.90 -47.25 3.05
N LEU A 286 9.67 -47.00 4.34
CA LEU A 286 9.90 -47.97 5.41
C LEU A 286 8.78 -49.00 5.48
N LYS A 287 7.54 -48.60 5.25
CA LYS A 287 6.40 -49.51 5.11
C LYS A 287 6.60 -50.48 3.94
N ASP A 288 7.03 -49.99 2.78
CA ASP A 288 7.35 -50.82 1.61
C ASP A 288 8.50 -51.80 1.89
N ALA A 289 9.43 -51.42 2.77
CA ALA A 289 10.49 -52.28 3.28
C ALA A 289 10.07 -53.20 4.46
N GLY A 290 8.77 -53.27 4.79
CA GLY A 290 8.21 -54.09 5.86
C GLY A 290 8.50 -53.60 7.28
N GLN A 291 9.00 -52.39 7.48
CA GLN A 291 9.38 -51.80 8.78
C GLN A 291 8.27 -50.89 9.33
N VAL A 292 7.06 -51.43 9.43
CA VAL A 292 5.83 -50.68 9.77
C VAL A 292 5.88 -50.09 11.19
N GLY A 293 6.49 -50.78 12.16
CA GLY A 293 6.66 -50.25 13.52
C GLY A 293 7.51 -48.96 13.57
N ILE A 294 8.50 -48.83 12.68
CA ILE A 294 9.32 -47.61 12.57
C ILE A 294 8.56 -46.52 11.80
N ALA A 295 7.83 -46.88 10.73
CA ALA A 295 7.00 -45.95 9.97
C ALA A 295 5.93 -45.26 10.84
N ILE A 296 5.28 -46.01 11.75
CA ILE A 296 4.33 -45.47 12.74
C ILE A 296 5.02 -44.46 13.68
N GLY A 297 6.18 -44.81 14.22
CA GLY A 297 6.95 -43.94 15.13
C GLY A 297 7.32 -42.60 14.48
N ILE A 298 7.78 -42.62 13.23
CA ILE A 298 8.09 -41.41 12.45
C ILE A 298 6.84 -40.53 12.25
N LEU A 299 5.70 -41.13 11.89
CA LEU A 299 4.47 -40.38 11.64
C LEU A 299 3.89 -39.75 12.92
N HIS A 300 3.98 -40.44 14.08
CA HIS A 300 3.61 -39.85 15.37
C HIS A 300 4.46 -38.61 15.69
N ASP A 301 5.79 -38.72 15.63
CA ASP A 301 6.68 -37.60 15.95
C ASP A 301 6.46 -36.41 14.98
N ALA A 302 6.35 -36.70 13.68
CA ALA A 302 6.03 -35.71 12.66
C ALA A 302 4.73 -34.94 12.99
N LEU A 303 3.65 -35.66 13.31
CA LEU A 303 2.35 -35.07 13.63
C LEU A 303 2.31 -34.32 14.96
N ILE A 304 3.13 -34.69 15.94
CA ILE A 304 3.30 -33.95 17.19
C ILE A 304 4.09 -32.66 16.94
N ASN A 305 5.18 -32.72 16.17
CA ASN A 305 6.06 -31.58 15.96
C ASN A 305 5.46 -30.56 14.99
N VAL A 306 4.71 -30.99 13.96
CA VAL A 306 4.06 -30.08 13.01
C VAL A 306 2.91 -29.28 13.63
N LYS A 307 2.18 -29.85 14.60
CA LYS A 307 1.14 -29.13 15.36
C LYS A 307 1.68 -27.94 16.16
N LYS A 308 2.94 -28.02 16.64
CA LYS A 308 3.63 -26.93 17.34
C LYS A 308 4.11 -25.81 16.41
N LYS A 309 4.16 -26.06 15.09
CA LYS A 309 4.72 -25.16 14.06
C LYS A 309 3.65 -24.70 13.04
N MET A 310 2.38 -24.67 13.43
CA MET A 310 1.29 -24.24 12.55
C MET A 310 1.42 -22.74 12.18
N PRO A 311 1.29 -22.36 10.89
CA PRO A 311 1.28 -20.96 10.48
C PRO A 311 0.06 -20.19 11.00
N GLY A 312 0.19 -18.88 11.19
CA GLY A 312 -0.87 -17.95 11.56
C GLY A 312 -1.73 -17.46 10.39
N GLU A 313 -1.19 -17.37 9.17
CA GLU A 313 -1.94 -16.99 7.97
C GLU A 313 -2.88 -18.11 7.50
N GLU A 314 -4.18 -17.82 7.34
CA GLU A 314 -5.18 -18.86 7.03
C GLU A 314 -4.98 -19.50 5.64
N SER A 315 -4.44 -18.74 4.67
CA SER A 315 -4.11 -19.27 3.34
C SER A 315 -3.07 -20.39 3.45
N HIS A 316 -2.02 -20.18 4.25
CA HIS A 316 -0.97 -21.16 4.52
C HIS A 316 -1.49 -22.32 5.37
N LYS A 317 -2.29 -22.05 6.42
CA LYS A 317 -2.94 -23.10 7.23
C LYS A 317 -3.75 -24.07 6.37
N SER A 318 -4.43 -23.60 5.33
CA SER A 318 -5.24 -24.47 4.46
C SER A 318 -4.39 -25.49 3.69
N ILE A 319 -3.19 -25.11 3.24
CA ILE A 319 -2.24 -26.00 2.56
C ILE A 319 -1.60 -26.96 3.58
N PHE A 320 -1.23 -26.42 4.74
CA PHE A 320 -0.56 -27.13 5.82
C PHE A 320 -1.46 -28.21 6.43
N ARG A 321 -2.74 -27.87 6.71
CA ARG A 321 -3.74 -28.79 7.26
C ARG A 321 -3.98 -29.98 6.34
N LYS A 322 -4.09 -29.78 5.01
CA LYS A 322 -4.23 -30.87 4.04
C LYS A 322 -3.10 -31.90 4.10
N GLU A 323 -1.85 -31.47 4.29
CA GLU A 323 -0.71 -32.40 4.41
C GLU A 323 -0.69 -33.10 5.78
N VAL A 324 -1.12 -32.42 6.85
CA VAL A 324 -1.32 -33.00 8.18
C VAL A 324 -2.41 -34.07 8.16
N ASP A 325 -3.54 -33.81 7.50
CA ASP A 325 -4.66 -34.74 7.35
C ASP A 325 -4.20 -36.00 6.58
N VAL A 326 -3.49 -35.84 5.45
CA VAL A 326 -2.92 -36.95 4.67
C VAL A 326 -1.92 -37.78 5.48
N ALA A 327 -1.07 -37.15 6.29
CA ALA A 327 -0.13 -37.86 7.16
C ALA A 327 -0.84 -38.60 8.32
N ALA A 328 -1.95 -38.05 8.84
CA ALA A 328 -2.78 -38.68 9.86
C ALA A 328 -3.55 -39.89 9.33
N ASP A 329 -4.16 -39.78 8.14
CA ASP A 329 -4.82 -40.91 7.46
C ASP A 329 -3.83 -42.06 7.19
N MET A 330 -2.61 -41.71 6.79
CA MET A 330 -1.53 -42.68 6.59
C MET A 330 -1.11 -43.36 7.90
N LEU A 331 -0.97 -42.61 8.99
CA LEU A 331 -0.68 -43.15 10.32
C LEU A 331 -1.76 -44.16 10.73
N THR A 332 -3.04 -43.78 10.69
CA THR A 332 -4.16 -44.66 11.05
C THR A 332 -4.24 -45.91 10.17
N LYS A 333 -3.85 -45.83 8.89
CA LYS A 333 -3.71 -47.01 8.03
C LYS A 333 -2.58 -47.93 8.50
N CYS A 334 -1.41 -47.37 8.81
CA CYS A 334 -0.27 -48.14 9.30
C CYS A 334 -0.53 -48.77 10.69
N GLU A 335 -1.16 -48.06 11.62
CA GLU A 335 -1.55 -48.56 12.95
C GLU A 335 -2.44 -49.81 12.82
N ARG A 336 -3.52 -49.73 12.02
CA ARG A 336 -4.42 -50.87 11.77
C ARG A 336 -3.69 -52.05 11.13
N GLU A 337 -2.87 -51.80 10.11
CA GLU A 337 -2.07 -52.87 9.50
C GLU A 337 -1.08 -53.50 10.49
N ASN A 338 -0.49 -52.73 11.40
CA ASN A 338 0.42 -53.25 12.42
C ASN A 338 -0.32 -54.06 13.50
N GLU A 339 -1.53 -53.68 13.88
CA GLU A 339 -2.37 -54.42 14.82
C GLU A 339 -2.71 -55.83 14.31
N PHE A 340 -3.13 -55.94 13.04
CA PHE A 340 -3.65 -57.20 12.47
C PHE A 340 -2.64 -58.04 11.68
N VAL A 341 -1.59 -57.43 11.10
CA VAL A 341 -0.68 -58.12 10.15
C VAL A 341 0.76 -58.20 10.65
N TRP A 342 1.35 -57.06 11.08
CA TRP A 342 2.80 -56.99 11.29
C TRP A 342 3.24 -57.20 12.75
N GLN A 343 2.44 -56.76 13.71
CA GLN A 343 2.67 -56.88 15.17
C GLN A 343 4.05 -56.40 15.63
N GLN A 344 4.60 -55.38 14.98
CA GLN A 344 5.92 -54.83 15.28
C GLN A 344 5.87 -53.84 16.44
N LYS A 345 6.94 -53.83 17.25
CA LYS A 345 7.18 -52.78 18.25
C LYS A 345 7.24 -51.42 17.54
N ILE A 346 6.48 -50.45 18.04
CA ILE A 346 6.56 -49.06 17.57
C ILE A 346 7.86 -48.45 18.11
N ALA A 347 8.69 -47.90 17.21
CA ALA A 347 9.92 -47.22 17.58
C ALA A 347 9.64 -45.79 18.08
N SER A 348 10.48 -45.27 18.97
CA SER A 348 10.32 -43.93 19.55
C SER A 348 11.64 -43.28 19.94
N GLY A 349 11.73 -41.95 19.85
CA GLY A 349 12.92 -41.20 20.24
C GLY A 349 14.15 -41.61 19.42
N ASP A 350 15.24 -41.93 20.10
CA ASP A 350 16.53 -42.30 19.49
C ASP A 350 16.49 -43.61 18.67
N GLU A 351 15.41 -44.39 18.75
CA GLU A 351 15.19 -45.57 17.90
C GLU A 351 14.77 -45.20 16.46
N LEU A 352 14.46 -43.93 16.18
CA LEU A 352 14.01 -43.48 14.85
C LEU A 352 15.19 -43.13 13.92
N PRO A 353 15.12 -43.51 12.62
CA PRO A 353 16.19 -43.20 11.68
C PRO A 353 16.22 -41.70 11.34
N LEU A 354 17.41 -41.11 11.41
CA LEU A 354 17.62 -39.72 10.98
C LEU A 354 17.39 -39.56 9.47
N PRO A 355 16.68 -38.50 9.03
CA PRO A 355 16.54 -38.20 7.60
C PRO A 355 17.90 -38.00 6.92
N GLN A 356 18.02 -38.45 5.67
CA GLN A 356 19.22 -38.24 4.85
C GLN A 356 19.00 -37.12 3.84
N VAL A 357 19.98 -36.24 3.68
CA VAL A 357 19.94 -35.13 2.73
C VAL A 357 20.11 -35.63 1.29
N SER A 358 19.35 -35.07 0.35
CA SER A 358 19.70 -35.10 -1.07
C SER A 358 19.28 -33.79 -1.74
N VAL A 359 20.21 -33.16 -2.44
CA VAL A 359 20.02 -31.86 -3.10
C VAL A 359 20.21 -32.04 -4.61
N LEU A 360 19.22 -31.61 -5.40
CA LEU A 360 19.27 -31.71 -6.87
C LEU A 360 20.07 -30.58 -7.52
N PHE A 361 20.29 -29.48 -6.79
CA PHE A 361 20.85 -28.25 -7.32
C PHE A 361 21.99 -27.74 -6.45
N GLY A 362 23.21 -27.85 -6.96
CA GLY A 362 24.32 -27.02 -6.50
C GLY A 362 24.26 -25.61 -7.09
N LEU A 363 25.02 -24.68 -6.52
CA LEU A 363 25.18 -23.31 -7.03
C LEU A 363 25.68 -23.33 -8.47
N CYS A 364 24.78 -23.14 -9.44
CA CYS A 364 25.09 -23.16 -10.86
C CYS A 364 25.09 -21.73 -11.41
N TRP A 365 26.15 -20.98 -11.10
CA TRP A 365 26.43 -19.75 -11.83
C TRP A 365 26.76 -20.08 -13.29
N LYS A 366 25.84 -19.73 -14.19
CA LYS A 366 26.16 -19.51 -15.59
C LYS A 366 26.18 -18.00 -15.78
N SER A 367 27.36 -17.45 -16.06
CA SER A 367 27.45 -16.17 -16.75
C SER A 367 26.62 -16.23 -18.04
N THR A 368 26.20 -15.06 -18.51
CA THR A 368 25.37 -14.83 -19.70
C THR A 368 26.13 -15.14 -21.01
N GLU A 369 26.58 -16.39 -21.17
CA GLU A 369 27.47 -16.83 -22.26
C GLU A 369 26.96 -18.11 -22.99
N LYS A 370 25.71 -18.52 -22.74
CA LYS A 370 25.07 -19.67 -23.43
C LYS A 370 23.66 -19.41 -23.96
N ARG A 371 23.56 -18.46 -24.91
CA ARG A 371 22.49 -18.43 -25.94
C ARG A 371 23.02 -18.22 -27.37
N THR A 372 24.24 -18.66 -27.67
CA THR A 372 24.80 -18.67 -29.04
C THR A 372 25.71 -19.88 -29.24
N LYS A 373 25.15 -20.99 -29.74
CA LYS A 373 25.91 -22.09 -30.37
C LYS A 373 25.13 -22.75 -31.51
N GLU A 374 24.88 -21.98 -32.55
CA GLU A 374 25.13 -22.42 -33.93
C GLU A 374 26.01 -21.33 -34.59
N GLY A 375 27.03 -21.71 -35.37
CA GLY A 375 27.78 -20.75 -36.20
C GLY A 375 29.19 -20.32 -35.77
N LYS A 376 30.11 -21.28 -35.65
CA LYS A 376 31.57 -21.17 -35.93
C LYS A 376 32.49 -20.33 -35.03
N GLU A 377 33.74 -20.79 -34.99
CA GLU A 377 34.85 -20.34 -34.15
C GLU A 377 35.48 -19.02 -34.61
N THR A 378 36.00 -18.22 -33.68
CA THR A 378 37.47 -18.00 -33.55
C THR A 378 37.80 -17.53 -32.13
N VAL A 379 38.86 -18.07 -31.54
CA VAL A 379 39.36 -17.72 -30.19
C VAL A 379 40.42 -16.62 -30.29
N ILE A 380 40.32 -15.55 -29.49
CA ILE A 380 41.52 -14.86 -28.95
C ILE A 380 41.28 -14.49 -27.47
N ARG A 381 42.22 -14.93 -26.63
CA ARG A 381 42.37 -14.53 -25.22
C ARG A 381 43.35 -13.36 -25.19
N GLY A 382 42.97 -12.16 -24.72
CA GLY A 382 43.92 -11.05 -24.67
C GLY A 382 43.41 -9.76 -24.05
N ARG A 383 44.25 -9.13 -23.22
CA ARG A 383 44.13 -7.70 -22.88
C ARG A 383 44.33 -6.87 -24.14
N THR A 384 43.27 -6.42 -24.79
CA THR A 384 43.36 -5.27 -25.71
C THR A 384 41.99 -4.62 -25.92
N GLN A 385 41.98 -3.28 -25.88
CA GLN A 385 40.98 -2.35 -26.39
C GLN A 385 39.74 -2.97 -27.09
N LEU A 386 38.62 -3.05 -26.37
CA LEU A 386 37.31 -3.11 -27.03
C LEU A 386 36.99 -1.72 -27.58
N ARG A 387 37.26 -1.54 -28.88
CA ARG A 387 36.62 -0.48 -29.66
C ARG A 387 35.12 -0.76 -29.70
N THR A 388 34.38 0.31 -29.48
CA THR A 388 32.92 0.37 -29.38
C THR A 388 32.28 0.76 -30.71
N PRO A 389 30.93 0.71 -30.76
CA PRO A 389 30.14 1.71 -31.50
C PRO A 389 29.35 2.66 -30.57
N TYR A 390 29.48 2.51 -29.24
CA TYR A 390 29.06 3.47 -28.21
C TYR A 390 30.22 3.81 -27.23
N ALA A 391 31.30 4.44 -27.71
CA ALA A 391 32.23 5.18 -26.84
C ALA A 391 32.09 6.68 -27.12
N THR A 392 30.97 7.23 -26.65
CA THR A 392 30.84 8.67 -26.49
C THR A 392 30.12 8.97 -25.17
N MET A 393 30.67 8.42 -24.08
CA MET A 393 30.45 8.94 -22.74
C MET A 393 31.82 9.39 -22.20
N LEU A 394 32.02 10.72 -22.22
CA LEU A 394 33.06 11.47 -21.51
C LEU A 394 34.55 11.16 -21.73
N THR A 395 35.21 12.04 -22.48
CA THR A 395 36.47 12.67 -22.02
C THR A 395 36.16 14.06 -21.42
N GLY A 396 35.35 14.09 -20.35
CA GLY A 396 34.91 15.34 -19.72
C GLY A 396 35.37 15.56 -18.28
N PHE A 397 35.81 14.53 -17.54
CA PHE A 397 36.26 14.66 -16.15
C PHE A 397 37.78 14.71 -15.99
N HIS A 398 38.42 15.68 -16.64
CA HIS A 398 39.75 16.12 -16.25
C HIS A 398 39.67 17.35 -15.33
N CYS A 399 40.09 17.16 -14.09
CA CYS A 399 40.54 18.21 -13.19
C CYS A 399 42.05 18.36 -13.38
N THR A 400 42.49 19.38 -14.11
CA THR A 400 43.92 19.67 -14.27
C THR A 400 44.44 20.53 -13.13
N THR A 401 45.51 20.05 -12.50
CA THR A 401 46.30 20.73 -11.47
C THR A 401 46.72 22.15 -11.84
N LEU A 402 46.80 23.01 -10.81
CA LEU A 402 47.33 24.38 -10.86
C LEU A 402 48.74 24.46 -11.50
N PRO A 403 49.09 25.64 -12.03
CA PRO A 403 50.23 26.35 -11.44
C PRO A 403 49.88 27.77 -10.98
N PHE A 404 50.58 28.21 -9.92
CA PHE A 404 50.50 29.56 -9.37
C PHE A 404 51.01 30.64 -10.35
N SER A 405 50.31 31.77 -10.41
CA SER A 405 50.92 33.10 -10.62
C SER A 405 49.99 34.21 -10.09
N CYS A 406 50.56 35.36 -9.73
CA CYS A 406 49.97 36.28 -8.74
C CYS A 406 49.32 37.54 -9.33
N LEU A 407 48.23 38.00 -8.66
CA LEU A 407 47.76 39.41 -8.58
C LEU A 407 47.21 40.07 -9.89
N PRO A 408 46.50 41.22 -9.81
CA PRO A 408 45.25 41.41 -9.05
C PRO A 408 44.15 42.20 -9.83
N SER A 409 42.92 42.21 -9.30
CA SER A 409 41.96 43.34 -9.34
C SER A 409 41.66 44.07 -10.68
N ARG A 410 40.39 44.00 -11.15
CA ARG A 410 39.59 45.23 -11.42
C ARG A 410 38.07 45.01 -11.55
N ARG A 411 37.32 46.02 -11.12
CA ARG A 411 35.86 46.19 -11.33
C ARG A 411 35.57 46.77 -12.72
N SER A 412 34.50 46.33 -13.40
CA SER A 412 33.53 47.16 -14.18
C SER A 412 32.47 46.23 -14.80
N ARG A 413 31.15 46.28 -14.51
CA ARG A 413 30.10 47.26 -14.86
C ARG A 413 29.64 47.27 -16.34
N THR A 414 28.50 46.60 -16.57
CA THR A 414 27.27 47.01 -17.32
C THR A 414 27.24 47.30 -18.84
N ARG A 415 26.09 46.89 -19.44
CA ARG A 415 25.44 47.36 -20.70
C ARG A 415 26.08 46.87 -22.03
N THR A 416 25.37 46.68 -23.15
CA THR A 416 23.94 46.96 -23.51
C THR A 416 23.38 45.90 -24.49
N THR A 417 22.11 46.05 -24.86
CA THR A 417 21.35 45.28 -25.89
C THR A 417 21.83 45.52 -27.32
N ASP A 418 21.52 44.61 -28.27
CA ASP A 418 20.53 44.89 -29.35
C ASP A 418 20.35 43.74 -30.38
N ILE A 419 19.07 43.43 -30.65
CA ILE A 419 18.40 43.23 -31.97
C ILE A 419 19.04 42.33 -33.05
N ILE A 420 18.27 41.34 -33.56
CA ILE A 420 17.91 41.18 -34.99
C ILE A 420 16.72 40.21 -35.19
N LEU A 421 15.88 40.48 -36.20
CA LEU A 421 14.65 39.76 -36.57
C LEU A 421 14.86 38.73 -37.70
N SER A 422 14.11 37.62 -37.64
CA SER A 422 13.42 36.98 -38.79
C SER A 422 12.28 36.10 -38.22
N ALA A 423 11.01 36.10 -38.65
CA ALA A 423 10.27 36.40 -39.89
C ALA A 423 10.00 35.17 -40.78
N LEU A 424 8.69 34.91 -41.01
CA LEU A 424 8.08 33.99 -42.00
C LEU A 424 8.17 32.47 -41.66
N SER A 425 7.15 31.62 -41.88
CA SER A 425 5.79 31.86 -42.41
C SER A 425 4.76 30.74 -42.13
N LYS A 426 3.48 31.15 -42.21
CA LYS A 426 2.30 30.49 -42.83
C LYS A 426 1.38 29.54 -42.03
N THR A 427 0.12 29.96 -42.07
CA THR A 427 -1.19 29.42 -41.70
C THR A 427 -1.72 28.44 -42.79
N PRO A 428 -2.85 27.68 -42.63
CA PRO A 428 -4.10 28.15 -42.03
C PRO A 428 -4.98 27.20 -41.20
N ARG A 429 -5.94 27.87 -40.54
CA ARG A 429 -7.09 27.30 -39.83
C ARG A 429 -8.12 26.76 -40.83
N PHE A 430 -8.89 25.76 -40.40
CA PHE A 430 -10.23 25.49 -40.93
C PHE A 430 -11.27 25.81 -39.87
N THR A 431 -12.31 26.53 -40.28
CA THR A 431 -13.54 26.76 -39.52
C THR A 431 -14.70 26.14 -40.29
N SER A 432 -15.63 25.49 -39.60
CA SER A 432 -16.92 25.10 -40.18
C SER A 432 -18.03 25.39 -39.17
N ALA A 433 -19.08 26.06 -39.62
CA ALA A 433 -20.24 26.44 -38.83
C ALA A 433 -21.51 25.87 -39.49
N CYS A 434 -22.67 26.24 -38.93
CA CYS A 434 -24.04 26.00 -39.41
C CYS A 434 -24.67 24.63 -39.06
N ARG A 435 -25.57 24.67 -38.06
CA ARG A 435 -26.80 23.88 -38.00
C ARG A 435 -27.99 24.81 -38.25
N SER A 436 -29.07 24.30 -38.82
CA SER A 436 -30.32 25.04 -39.03
C SER A 436 -31.54 24.11 -39.10
N SER A 437 -32.69 24.57 -38.58
CA SER A 437 -34.07 24.06 -38.82
C SER A 437 -34.38 22.61 -38.36
N VAL A 438 -35.58 22.23 -37.90
CA VAL A 438 -36.87 22.92 -37.57
C VAL A 438 -37.69 22.04 -36.58
N PRO A 439 -38.69 22.54 -35.83
CA PRO A 439 -39.31 21.82 -34.70
C PRO A 439 -40.61 21.06 -35.02
N ILE A 440 -40.99 20.06 -34.19
CA ILE A 440 -42.32 19.44 -34.19
C ILE A 440 -42.82 19.11 -32.76
N HIS A 441 -43.96 19.72 -32.42
CA HIS A 441 -45.03 19.26 -31.52
C HIS A 441 -46.36 19.62 -32.26
N PRO A 442 -47.58 19.20 -31.86
CA PRO A 442 -47.99 18.48 -30.64
C PRO A 442 -48.91 17.26 -30.92
N THR A 443 -49.45 16.62 -29.88
CA THR A 443 -50.91 16.52 -29.61
C THR A 443 -51.18 15.61 -28.40
N ALA A 444 -52.32 15.83 -27.73
CA ALA A 444 -52.74 15.11 -26.53
C ALA A 444 -54.14 14.51 -26.73
N PHE A 445 -54.44 13.38 -26.07
CA PHE A 445 -55.79 12.86 -25.90
C PHE A 445 -55.98 12.17 -24.52
N ASN A 446 -56.61 12.89 -23.60
CA ASN A 446 -57.85 12.53 -22.87
C ASN A 446 -58.48 11.15 -23.21
N PHE A 447 -59.16 10.37 -22.36
CA PHE A 447 -59.78 10.47 -20.99
C PHE A 447 -60.31 9.02 -20.66
N PRO A 448 -61.21 8.69 -19.68
CA PRO A 448 -61.48 9.19 -18.31
C PRO A 448 -61.77 8.09 -17.22
N THR A 449 -61.80 8.47 -15.92
CA THR A 449 -62.74 8.02 -14.82
C THR A 449 -62.81 6.54 -14.34
N ARG A 450 -63.19 6.15 -13.09
CA ARG A 450 -63.36 6.79 -11.74
C ARG A 450 -63.71 5.72 -10.66
N ARG A 451 -63.68 6.13 -9.37
CA ARG A 451 -64.38 5.62 -8.14
C ARG A 451 -63.60 4.60 -7.29
N PHE A 452 -63.62 4.60 -5.95
CA PHE A 452 -63.96 5.52 -4.83
C PHE A 452 -63.21 4.94 -3.59
N SER A 453 -62.97 5.54 -2.41
CA SER A 453 -63.68 6.53 -1.56
C SER A 453 -62.67 7.22 -0.62
N LYS A 454 -62.68 8.55 -0.45
CA LYS A 454 -63.39 9.32 0.61
C LYS A 454 -63.00 8.98 2.06
N VAL A 455 -62.53 10.03 2.76
CA VAL A 455 -62.45 10.34 4.21
C VAL A 455 -61.05 10.87 4.54
N VAL A 456 -60.83 12.07 5.11
CA VAL A 456 -61.67 13.27 5.32
C VAL A 456 -60.76 14.52 5.21
N SER A 457 -61.33 15.73 5.05
CA SER A 457 -60.58 17.00 5.04
C SER A 457 -60.55 17.66 6.42
N ALA A 458 -59.37 18.07 6.88
CA ALA A 458 -59.20 19.11 7.89
C ALA A 458 -58.32 20.22 7.30
N LEU A 459 -58.93 21.37 7.01
CA LEU A 459 -58.20 22.60 6.70
C LEU A 459 -57.55 23.09 7.98
N VAL A 460 -56.23 23.24 7.98
CA VAL A 460 -55.53 24.19 8.85
C VAL A 460 -54.84 25.19 7.94
N SER A 461 -55.05 26.45 8.25
CA SER A 461 -54.66 27.64 7.50
C SER A 461 -53.17 27.72 7.20
N GLU A 462 -52.86 28.27 6.02
CA GLU A 462 -51.58 28.92 5.75
C GLU A 462 -51.43 30.14 6.66
N GLU A 463 -50.93 29.94 7.87
CA GLU A 463 -50.21 31.02 8.56
C GLU A 463 -48.80 31.08 7.97
N ASN A 464 -48.39 32.28 7.55
CA ASN A 464 -46.99 32.58 7.26
C ASN A 464 -46.21 32.53 8.56
N ALA A 465 -45.88 31.32 9.01
CA ALA A 465 -44.86 31.12 10.03
C ALA A 465 -43.56 31.69 9.47
N VAL A 466 -43.07 32.76 10.11
CA VAL A 466 -41.69 33.21 9.94
C VAL A 466 -40.84 32.05 10.39
N ALA A 467 -40.30 31.29 9.44
CA ALA A 467 -39.52 30.11 9.73
C ALA A 467 -38.24 30.55 10.45
N THR A 468 -38.19 30.34 11.76
CA THR A 468 -36.96 30.44 12.54
C THR A 468 -35.98 29.41 12.01
N ASP A 469 -34.76 29.83 11.65
CA ASP A 469 -33.73 28.89 11.20
C ASP A 469 -33.45 27.88 12.32
N VAL A 470 -33.58 26.59 12.00
CA VAL A 470 -33.34 25.48 12.93
C VAL A 470 -32.51 24.44 12.21
N PHE A 471 -31.27 24.26 12.65
CA PHE A 471 -30.43 23.16 12.18
C PHE A 471 -30.82 21.88 12.95
N LYS A 472 -31.05 20.79 12.23
CA LYS A 472 -31.31 19.47 12.85
C LYS A 472 -30.14 18.54 12.59
N LEU A 473 -29.50 18.08 13.66
CA LEU A 473 -28.29 17.26 13.61
C LEU A 473 -28.61 15.87 14.17
N THR A 474 -28.67 14.86 13.29
CA THR A 474 -28.92 13.47 13.70
C THR A 474 -27.60 12.70 13.70
N TYR A 475 -27.15 12.28 14.89
CA TYR A 475 -25.94 11.46 15.01
C TYR A 475 -26.25 10.00 14.66
N LEU A 476 -25.45 9.39 13.78
CA LEU A 476 -25.68 8.01 13.32
C LEU A 476 -24.61 7.03 13.81
N GLU A 477 -23.85 7.37 14.87
CA GLU A 477 -22.69 6.63 15.40
C GLU A 477 -21.47 6.53 14.47
N GLY A 478 -20.28 6.46 15.06
CA GLY A 478 -19.03 6.56 14.33
C GLY A 478 -18.77 8.00 13.88
N ASN A 479 -18.27 8.17 12.66
CA ASN A 479 -18.20 9.50 12.03
C ASN A 479 -19.50 9.90 11.32
N SER A 480 -20.53 9.04 11.31
CA SER A 480 -21.71 9.22 10.49
C SER A 480 -22.72 10.23 11.05
N TRP A 481 -23.18 11.13 10.19
CA TRP A 481 -24.23 12.11 10.51
C TRP A 481 -25.24 12.26 9.38
N LEU A 482 -26.46 12.64 9.75
CA LEU A 482 -27.45 13.23 8.85
C LEU A 482 -27.80 14.63 9.37
N TRP A 483 -27.51 15.64 8.57
CA TRP A 483 -27.84 17.03 8.86
C TRP A 483 -29.02 17.50 8.00
N ASP A 484 -29.91 18.27 8.59
CA ASP A 484 -30.94 19.05 7.91
C ASP A 484 -30.66 20.53 8.24
N LEU A 485 -30.13 21.25 7.26
CA LEU A 485 -29.68 22.63 7.41
C LEU A 485 -30.56 23.48 6.50
N ASP A 486 -31.54 24.16 7.08
CA ASP A 486 -32.60 24.94 6.40
C ASP A 486 -33.26 24.16 5.24
N GLY A 487 -33.59 22.89 5.50
CA GLY A 487 -34.25 21.98 4.56
C GLY A 487 -33.32 21.30 3.55
N VAL A 488 -32.02 21.59 3.57
CA VAL A 488 -31.01 20.92 2.74
C VAL A 488 -30.44 19.72 3.49
N LYS A 489 -30.68 18.51 2.98
CA LYS A 489 -30.30 17.26 3.67
C LYS A 489 -28.91 16.78 3.26
N VAL A 490 -27.95 16.83 4.18
CA VAL A 490 -26.56 16.43 3.97
C VAL A 490 -26.25 15.15 4.76
N LEU A 491 -25.82 14.10 4.06
CA LEU A 491 -25.30 12.87 4.66
C LEU A 491 -23.79 12.98 4.76
N VAL A 492 -23.22 12.72 5.94
CA VAL A 492 -21.79 12.87 6.22
C VAL A 492 -21.20 11.54 6.63
N ASP A 493 -20.07 11.16 6.02
CA ASP A 493 -19.24 10.00 6.36
C ASP A 493 -20.02 8.71 6.75
N PRO A 494 -20.87 8.17 5.85
CA PRO A 494 -21.86 7.16 6.22
C PRO A 494 -21.29 5.73 6.31
N ILE A 495 -21.32 5.15 7.51
CA ILE A 495 -21.06 3.74 7.81
C ILE A 495 -22.40 3.08 8.13
N LEU A 496 -23.10 2.56 7.10
CA LEU A 496 -24.49 2.05 7.21
C LEU A 496 -24.68 0.64 6.62
N VAL A 497 -23.62 0.00 6.13
CA VAL A 497 -23.67 -1.35 5.52
C VAL A 497 -22.48 -2.18 5.99
N GLY A 498 -22.75 -3.13 6.89
CA GLY A 498 -21.73 -3.95 7.54
C GLY A 498 -20.88 -3.15 8.54
N ASN A 499 -19.95 -3.86 9.18
CA ASN A 499 -19.06 -3.28 10.17
C ASN A 499 -17.87 -2.55 9.51
N LEU A 500 -17.30 -1.61 10.26
CA LEU A 500 -16.03 -0.97 9.95
C LEU A 500 -14.88 -1.95 10.28
N ASP A 501 -14.10 -2.33 9.27
CA ASP A 501 -13.00 -3.29 9.43
C ASP A 501 -11.70 -2.91 8.71
N PHE A 502 -11.66 -1.77 8.01
CA PHE A 502 -10.51 -1.34 7.19
C PHE A 502 -10.03 -2.40 6.18
N GLY A 503 -10.91 -3.34 5.80
CA GLY A 503 -10.59 -4.49 4.95
C GLY A 503 -9.86 -5.65 5.65
N ILE A 504 -9.65 -5.60 6.97
CA ILE A 504 -8.91 -6.61 7.75
C ILE A 504 -9.67 -6.99 9.06
N PRO A 505 -10.75 -7.79 8.98
CA PRO A 505 -11.67 -8.06 10.11
C PRO A 505 -11.06 -8.70 11.37
N TRP A 506 -9.89 -9.33 11.28
CA TRP A 506 -9.21 -9.87 12.46
C TRP A 506 -8.38 -8.80 13.21
N LEU A 507 -7.98 -7.74 12.50
CA LEU A 507 -7.17 -6.65 13.02
C LEU A 507 -8.08 -5.64 13.74
N PHE A 508 -9.19 -5.27 13.11
CA PHE A 508 -10.25 -4.45 13.70
C PHE A 508 -11.58 -4.82 13.05
N ASP A 509 -12.64 -4.93 13.86
CA ASP A 509 -14.02 -5.11 13.40
C ASP A 509 -14.93 -4.39 14.41
N ALA A 510 -15.57 -3.30 13.98
CA ALA A 510 -16.36 -2.41 14.82
C ALA A 510 -17.78 -2.22 14.27
N GLY A 511 -18.77 -2.60 15.07
CA GLY A 511 -20.19 -2.39 14.79
C GLY A 511 -20.78 -1.21 15.58
N LYS A 512 -21.91 -0.67 15.09
CA LYS A 512 -22.71 0.31 15.85
C LYS A 512 -23.22 -0.33 17.15
N LYS A 513 -23.35 0.44 18.24
CA LYS A 513 -23.86 -0.02 19.53
C LYS A 513 -25.38 0.06 19.60
N PHE A 514 -25.94 1.17 19.14
CA PHE A 514 -27.37 1.50 19.32
C PHE A 514 -28.19 1.26 18.05
N LEU A 515 -27.76 1.82 16.91
CA LEU A 515 -28.44 1.80 15.62
C LEU A 515 -28.15 0.53 14.80
N LYS A 516 -28.13 -0.64 15.47
CA LYS A 516 -27.78 -1.95 14.88
C LYS A 516 -28.71 -2.39 13.74
N SER A 517 -29.93 -1.87 13.68
CA SER A 517 -30.92 -2.16 12.65
C SER A 517 -31.07 -1.06 11.58
N PHE A 518 -30.41 0.10 11.75
CA PHE A 518 -30.53 1.24 10.85
C PHE A 518 -29.77 0.99 9.55
N GLN A 519 -30.47 1.07 8.43
CA GLN A 519 -29.97 0.71 7.10
C GLN A 519 -30.08 1.88 6.12
N LEU A 520 -29.44 1.72 4.95
CA LEU A 520 -29.55 2.70 3.85
C LEU A 520 -31.00 2.99 3.40
N SER A 521 -31.92 2.04 3.57
CA SER A 521 -33.35 2.20 3.29
C SER A 521 -34.07 3.19 4.21
N ASP A 522 -33.50 3.43 5.39
CA ASP A 522 -34.13 4.21 6.46
C ASP A 522 -33.71 5.68 6.38
N LEU A 523 -32.74 5.99 5.51
CA LEU A 523 -32.37 7.36 5.18
C LEU A 523 -33.52 8.08 4.47
N PRO A 524 -33.80 9.36 4.81
CA PRO A 524 -34.62 10.20 3.96
C PRO A 524 -33.90 10.47 2.63
N GLN A 525 -34.62 11.05 1.67
CA GLN A 525 -34.01 11.50 0.43
C GLN A 525 -32.99 12.62 0.71
N VAL A 526 -31.71 12.34 0.44
CA VAL A 526 -30.58 13.26 0.64
C VAL A 526 -30.29 14.11 -0.60
N ASP A 527 -29.74 15.30 -0.38
CA ASP A 527 -29.38 16.27 -1.42
C ASP A 527 -27.87 16.25 -1.72
N CYS A 528 -27.05 16.05 -0.69
CA CYS A 528 -25.60 15.97 -0.81
C CYS A 528 -25.01 14.87 0.09
N LEU A 529 -23.97 14.21 -0.41
CA LEU A 529 -23.02 13.45 0.39
C LEU A 529 -21.80 14.33 0.68
N LEU A 530 -21.34 14.36 1.93
CA LEU A 530 -20.11 15.03 2.34
C LEU A 530 -19.12 13.98 2.87
N ILE A 531 -17.93 13.93 2.28
CA ILE A 531 -16.83 13.05 2.71
C ILE A 531 -15.67 13.91 3.23
N THR A 532 -15.31 13.73 4.51
CA THR A 532 -14.23 14.50 5.14
C THR A 532 -12.84 13.93 4.90
N GLN A 533 -12.72 12.61 4.90
CA GLN A 533 -11.44 11.90 4.77
C GLN A 533 -11.50 10.75 3.78
N SER A 534 -10.33 10.29 3.35
CA SER A 534 -10.16 9.14 2.46
C SER A 534 -10.13 7.78 3.15
N LEU A 535 -10.07 7.74 4.49
CA LEU A 535 -10.01 6.51 5.29
C LEU A 535 -11.37 5.80 5.38
N ASP A 536 -11.37 4.49 5.66
CA ASP A 536 -12.56 3.63 5.58
C ASP A 536 -13.61 3.92 6.68
N ASP A 537 -13.21 4.58 7.76
CA ASP A 537 -14.09 5.12 8.82
C ASP A 537 -14.77 6.45 8.44
N HIS A 538 -14.53 6.95 7.22
CA HIS A 538 -15.21 8.09 6.62
C HIS A 538 -15.78 7.74 5.24
N CYS A 539 -14.90 7.30 4.34
CA CYS A 539 -15.20 6.94 2.96
C CYS A 539 -15.57 5.44 2.81
N HIS A 540 -16.42 4.92 3.71
CA HIS A 540 -16.70 3.48 3.84
C HIS A 540 -17.29 2.85 2.57
N LEU A 541 -16.44 2.13 1.81
CA LEU A 541 -16.81 1.65 0.46
C LEU A 541 -17.98 0.65 0.46
N LYS A 542 -18.21 -0.07 1.57
CA LYS A 542 -19.35 -0.99 1.69
C LYS A 542 -20.69 -0.24 1.74
N THR A 543 -20.72 0.96 2.33
CA THR A 543 -21.90 1.85 2.28
C THR A 543 -22.02 2.57 0.94
N LEU A 544 -20.91 3.09 0.42
CA LEU A 544 -20.92 3.99 -0.74
C LEU A 544 -21.27 3.28 -2.08
N LYS A 545 -20.89 2.01 -2.23
CA LYS A 545 -21.22 1.19 -3.42
C LYS A 545 -22.73 0.94 -3.61
N PRO A 546 -23.53 0.56 -2.59
CA PRO A 546 -24.98 0.51 -2.71
C PRO A 546 -25.63 1.90 -2.72
N LEU A 547 -25.12 2.89 -1.97
CA LEU A 547 -25.64 4.26 -1.99
C LEU A 547 -25.57 4.90 -3.39
N SER A 548 -24.46 4.76 -4.10
CA SER A 548 -24.32 5.25 -5.49
C SER A 548 -25.27 4.57 -6.48
N LYS A 549 -25.66 3.32 -6.24
CA LYS A 549 -26.69 2.63 -7.05
C LYS A 549 -28.10 3.14 -6.72
N MET A 550 -28.37 3.45 -5.45
CA MET A 550 -29.65 3.97 -4.98
C MET A 550 -29.88 5.43 -5.45
N SER A 551 -28.82 6.24 -5.45
CA SER A 551 -28.86 7.65 -5.85
C SER A 551 -27.73 8.01 -6.83
N PRO A 552 -27.79 7.59 -8.11
CA PRO A 552 -26.69 7.77 -9.08
C PRO A 552 -26.30 9.23 -9.36
N ASN A 553 -27.27 10.15 -9.22
CA ASN A 553 -27.10 11.57 -9.47
C ASN A 553 -26.82 12.37 -8.17
N LEU A 554 -26.58 11.70 -7.04
CA LEU A 554 -26.28 12.36 -5.77
C LEU A 554 -25.05 13.26 -5.92
N LYS A 555 -25.18 14.52 -5.52
CA LYS A 555 -24.05 15.44 -5.45
C LYS A 555 -23.14 15.02 -4.29
N VAL A 556 -21.84 14.98 -4.55
CA VAL A 556 -20.83 14.64 -3.54
C VAL A 556 -19.86 15.80 -3.40
N ILE A 557 -19.58 16.21 -2.17
CA ILE A 557 -18.47 17.11 -1.83
C ILE A 557 -17.47 16.30 -1.01
N ALA A 558 -16.18 16.36 -1.37
CA ALA A 558 -15.17 15.49 -0.76
C ALA A 558 -13.78 16.14 -0.63
N THR A 559 -13.00 15.61 0.30
CA THR A 559 -11.53 15.77 0.30
C THR A 559 -10.93 15.29 -1.04
N PRO A 560 -9.96 16.02 -1.62
CA PRO A 560 -9.22 15.56 -2.80
C PRO A 560 -8.51 14.21 -2.62
N ASN A 561 -8.23 13.79 -1.38
CA ASN A 561 -7.60 12.49 -1.10
C ASN A 561 -8.54 11.31 -1.40
N ALA A 562 -9.86 11.49 -1.27
CA ALA A 562 -10.85 10.43 -1.56
C ALA A 562 -11.11 10.23 -3.06
N LYS A 563 -10.38 10.92 -3.95
CA LYS A 563 -10.66 10.95 -5.39
C LYS A 563 -10.66 9.58 -6.05
N THR A 564 -9.64 8.77 -5.81
CA THR A 564 -9.50 7.42 -6.38
C THR A 564 -10.57 6.44 -5.89
N LEU A 565 -11.21 6.73 -4.75
CA LEU A 565 -12.26 5.91 -4.15
C LEU A 565 -13.66 6.30 -4.67
N LEU A 566 -13.89 7.59 -4.92
CA LEU A 566 -15.20 8.15 -5.26
C LEU A 566 -15.45 8.29 -6.78
N ASP A 567 -14.42 8.60 -7.59
CA ASP A 567 -14.54 8.69 -9.06
C ASP A 567 -15.18 7.43 -9.70
N PRO A 568 -14.90 6.19 -9.24
CA PRO A 568 -15.55 4.99 -9.79
C PRO A 568 -17.01 4.77 -9.35
N LEU A 569 -17.51 5.54 -8.38
CA LEU A 569 -18.82 5.33 -7.75
C LEU A 569 -19.84 6.43 -8.09
N PHE A 570 -19.42 7.69 -8.11
CA PHE A 570 -20.32 8.84 -8.27
C PHE A 570 -19.89 9.71 -9.46
N GLN A 571 -20.86 10.19 -10.24
CA GLN A 571 -20.59 11.02 -11.42
C GLN A 571 -20.47 12.52 -11.10
N ASN A 572 -21.06 12.97 -9.99
CA ASN A 572 -21.18 14.38 -9.62
C ASN A 572 -20.38 14.68 -8.33
N VAL A 573 -19.05 14.55 -8.41
CA VAL A 573 -18.14 14.79 -7.27
C VAL A 573 -17.41 16.11 -7.41
N THR A 574 -17.50 16.95 -6.38
CA THR A 574 -16.73 18.20 -6.25
C THR A 574 -15.66 18.00 -5.17
N TYR A 575 -14.40 17.98 -5.57
CA TYR A 575 -13.27 17.92 -4.66
C TYR A 575 -12.87 19.34 -4.23
N VAL A 576 -12.76 19.59 -2.91
CA VAL A 576 -12.55 20.93 -2.36
C VAL A 576 -11.28 20.94 -1.52
N GLU A 577 -10.24 21.65 -1.96
CA GLU A 577 -9.00 21.83 -1.19
C GLU A 577 -9.23 22.82 -0.03
N PRO A 578 -8.48 22.75 1.09
CA PRO A 578 -8.59 23.71 2.19
C PRO A 578 -8.52 25.18 1.72
N GLY A 579 -9.45 26.00 2.21
CA GLY A 579 -9.63 27.40 1.77
C GLY A 579 -10.59 27.58 0.59
N GLN A 580 -10.82 26.54 -0.22
CA GLN A 580 -11.83 26.58 -1.27
C GLN A 580 -13.24 26.41 -0.70
N SER A 581 -14.25 26.67 -1.52
CA SER A 581 -15.65 26.52 -1.13
C SER A 581 -16.51 26.08 -2.32
N SER A 582 -17.60 25.38 -2.01
CA SER A 582 -18.61 24.89 -2.96
C SER A 582 -20.01 25.18 -2.42
N GLU A 583 -20.98 25.38 -3.29
CA GLU A 583 -22.38 25.57 -2.90
C GLU A 583 -23.18 24.29 -3.14
N ILE A 584 -24.02 23.91 -2.18
CA ILE A 584 -25.08 22.90 -2.32
C ILE A 584 -26.40 23.67 -2.49
N GLU A 585 -27.23 23.26 -3.45
CA GLU A 585 -28.60 23.76 -3.59
C GLU A 585 -29.54 22.60 -3.28
N GLY A 586 -30.36 22.75 -2.24
CA GLY A 586 -31.35 21.75 -1.84
C GLY A 586 -32.60 21.80 -2.70
N ARG A 587 -33.45 20.77 -2.62
CA ARG A 587 -34.69 20.67 -3.41
C ARG A 587 -35.72 21.76 -3.09
N ASN A 588 -35.61 22.37 -1.92
CA ASN A 588 -36.41 23.52 -1.50
C ASN A 588 -35.90 24.86 -2.05
N GLY A 589 -34.78 24.88 -2.78
CA GLY A 589 -34.15 26.10 -3.30
C GLY A 589 -33.22 26.80 -2.31
N SER A 590 -33.11 26.33 -1.07
CA SER A 590 -32.13 26.83 -0.09
C SER A 590 -30.72 26.44 -0.52
N LYS A 591 -29.74 27.33 -0.27
CA LYS A 591 -28.34 27.07 -0.59
C LYS A 591 -27.47 27.03 0.66
N LEU A 592 -26.59 26.04 0.73
CA LEU A 592 -25.52 25.95 1.73
C LEU A 592 -24.18 26.24 1.08
N ARG A 593 -23.35 27.04 1.73
CA ARG A 593 -21.96 27.28 1.36
C ARG A 593 -21.05 26.41 2.24
N VAL A 594 -20.37 25.44 1.63
CA VAL A 594 -19.43 24.53 2.29
C VAL A 594 -18.00 24.97 1.97
N LYS A 595 -17.20 25.26 3.00
CA LYS A 595 -15.79 25.68 2.89
C LYS A 595 -14.91 24.66 3.59
N ALA A 596 -13.94 24.09 2.86
CA ALA A 596 -12.97 23.15 3.42
C ALA A 596 -11.95 23.88 4.30
N THR A 597 -11.59 23.26 5.42
CA THR A 597 -10.53 23.69 6.33
C THR A 597 -9.47 22.60 6.42
N ALA A 598 -8.23 22.96 6.75
CA ALA A 598 -7.15 21.97 6.87
C ALA A 598 -7.25 21.25 8.22
N GLY A 599 -7.60 19.96 8.16
CA GLY A 599 -7.59 19.03 9.28
C GLY A 599 -6.26 18.26 9.37
N PRO A 600 -6.26 16.99 9.85
CA PRO A 600 -5.03 16.21 10.06
C PRO A 600 -4.37 15.75 8.74
N VAL A 601 -3.04 15.68 8.73
CA VAL A 601 -2.27 15.01 7.65
C VAL A 601 -2.15 13.52 7.96
N LEU A 602 -3.12 12.74 7.49
CA LEU A 602 -3.20 11.29 7.74
C LEU A 602 -2.40 10.50 6.71
N GLY A 603 -1.08 10.61 6.82
CA GLY A 603 -0.11 9.96 5.94
C GLY A 603 1.26 10.62 6.08
N PRO A 604 2.15 10.47 5.09
CA PRO A 604 3.45 11.14 5.10
C PRO A 604 3.30 12.68 5.18
N PRO A 605 4.23 13.43 5.80
CA PRO A 605 4.08 14.87 6.06
C PRO A 605 3.88 15.79 4.84
N TRP A 606 4.05 15.27 3.63
CA TRP A 606 3.84 15.96 2.35
C TRP A 606 2.52 15.57 1.65
N GLN A 607 1.72 14.68 2.25
CA GLN A 607 0.35 14.42 1.80
C GLN A 607 -0.52 15.65 2.09
N ARG A 608 -1.59 15.83 1.31
CA ARG A 608 -2.59 16.86 1.63
C ARG A 608 -3.21 16.56 3.00
N PRO A 609 -3.50 17.57 3.83
CA PRO A 609 -4.37 17.37 4.98
C PRO A 609 -5.74 16.86 4.51
N GLU A 610 -6.42 16.12 5.37
CA GLU A 610 -7.84 15.86 5.22
C GLU A 610 -8.66 17.10 5.61
N ASN A 611 -9.97 17.08 5.36
CA ASN A 611 -10.82 18.26 5.49
C ASN A 611 -11.64 18.25 6.79
N GLY A 612 -11.58 19.36 7.52
CA GLY A 612 -12.76 19.86 8.26
C GLY A 612 -13.64 20.71 7.33
N TYR A 613 -14.84 21.08 7.77
CA TYR A 613 -15.73 21.95 6.99
C TYR A 613 -16.45 23.01 7.82
N LEU A 614 -16.42 24.25 7.33
CA LEU A 614 -17.35 25.31 7.71
C LEU A 614 -18.56 25.26 6.76
N VAL A 615 -19.75 25.19 7.31
CA VAL A 615 -21.02 25.12 6.58
C VAL A 615 -21.94 26.23 7.05
N ASN A 616 -22.27 27.13 6.13
CA ASN A 616 -23.13 28.27 6.39
C ASN A 616 -24.34 28.22 5.46
N SER A 617 -25.53 28.49 5.98
CA SER A 617 -26.69 28.73 5.13
C SER A 617 -26.58 30.08 4.42
N SER A 618 -27.20 30.19 3.24
CA SER A 618 -27.38 31.47 2.54
C SER A 618 -28.58 32.27 3.04
N GLN A 619 -29.49 31.63 3.78
CA GLN A 619 -30.69 32.23 4.36
C GLN A 619 -30.55 32.39 5.87
N GLY A 620 -29.94 31.40 6.53
CA GLY A 620 -29.93 31.31 7.99
C GLY A 620 -28.79 32.05 8.69
N GLN A 621 -29.03 32.42 9.95
CA GLN A 621 -28.06 33.11 10.81
C GLN A 621 -27.01 32.18 11.44
N LEU A 622 -27.23 30.86 11.42
CA LEU A 622 -26.36 29.87 12.06
C LEU A 622 -25.19 29.43 11.17
N THR A 623 -24.03 29.27 11.80
CA THR A 623 -22.81 28.73 11.19
C THR A 623 -22.36 27.46 11.90
N LEU A 624 -21.99 26.43 11.14
CA LEU A 624 -21.60 25.10 11.63
C LEU A 624 -20.16 24.77 11.23
N TYR A 625 -19.36 24.27 12.18
CA TYR A 625 -18.05 23.71 11.93
C TYR A 625 -18.04 22.22 12.28
N TYR A 626 -17.53 21.41 11.36
CA TYR A 626 -17.32 19.98 11.58
C TYR A 626 -15.83 19.65 11.48
N GLU A 627 -15.28 19.07 12.55
CA GLU A 627 -13.90 18.60 12.63
C GLU A 627 -13.87 17.20 13.26
N PRO A 628 -13.77 16.12 12.46
CA PRO A 628 -13.97 14.76 12.94
C PRO A 628 -12.91 14.21 13.90
N HIS A 629 -11.73 14.83 14.06
CA HIS A 629 -10.67 14.33 14.95
C HIS A 629 -10.20 15.35 15.99
N CYS A 630 -10.82 16.53 16.04
CA CYS A 630 -10.35 17.66 16.83
C CYS A 630 -8.91 18.10 16.47
N VAL A 631 -8.47 17.91 15.22
CA VAL A 631 -7.13 18.30 14.73
C VAL A 631 -7.26 19.30 13.59
N TYR A 632 -6.93 20.57 13.84
CA TYR A 632 -7.24 21.68 12.94
C TYR A 632 -6.08 22.67 12.80
N ASN A 633 -6.04 23.40 11.69
CA ASN A 633 -5.10 24.50 11.49
C ASN A 633 -5.55 25.77 12.24
N GLN A 634 -4.94 26.07 13.38
CA GLN A 634 -5.27 27.24 14.20
C GLN A 634 -5.18 28.57 13.41
N ASN A 635 -4.04 28.84 12.74
CA ASN A 635 -3.81 30.08 11.98
C ASN A 635 -4.82 30.33 10.85
N PHE A 636 -5.47 29.27 10.36
CA PHE A 636 -6.56 29.34 9.40
C PHE A 636 -7.88 29.73 10.11
N LEU A 637 -8.23 29.02 11.19
CA LEU A 637 -9.49 29.20 11.91
C LEU A 637 -9.55 30.49 12.75
N GLU A 638 -8.43 31.10 13.14
CA GLU A 638 -8.36 32.41 13.84
C GLU A 638 -9.08 33.56 13.10
N LYS A 639 -9.41 33.38 11.82
CA LYS A 639 -10.08 34.37 10.96
C LYS A 639 -11.52 34.00 10.64
N GLU A 640 -11.99 32.87 11.13
CA GLU A 640 -13.31 32.30 10.88
C GLU A 640 -14.14 32.36 12.18
N ARG A 641 -15.45 32.09 12.07
CA ARG A 641 -16.35 31.95 13.21
C ARG A 641 -17.33 30.82 12.95
N SER A 642 -17.81 30.20 14.03
CA SER A 642 -18.84 29.17 13.96
C SER A 642 -19.68 29.17 15.23
N ASP A 643 -21.00 29.30 15.11
CA ASP A 643 -21.93 29.23 16.25
C ASP A 643 -21.98 27.81 16.84
N ILE A 644 -21.96 26.80 15.96
CA ILE A 644 -22.04 25.38 16.30
C ILE A 644 -20.72 24.71 15.94
N ILE A 645 -20.22 23.83 16.81
CA ILE A 645 -19.10 22.92 16.51
C ILE A 645 -19.52 21.48 16.76
N ILE A 646 -19.34 20.61 15.77
CA ILE A 646 -19.35 19.15 15.93
C ILE A 646 -17.88 18.68 15.93
N THR A 647 -17.44 18.10 17.05
CA THR A 647 -16.06 17.61 17.23
C THR A 647 -16.03 16.48 18.27
N PRO A 648 -15.06 15.56 18.24
CA PRO A 648 -14.81 14.67 19.37
C PRO A 648 -14.35 15.46 20.59
N VAL A 649 -14.66 14.92 21.77
CA VAL A 649 -14.22 15.45 23.07
C VAL A 649 -13.59 14.40 23.97
N ILE A 650 -13.64 13.12 23.58
CA ILE A 650 -12.94 12.02 24.26
C ILE A 650 -11.74 11.67 23.38
N LYS A 651 -10.55 11.72 23.96
CA LYS A 651 -9.30 11.47 23.24
C LYS A 651 -9.15 9.98 22.99
N GLN A 652 -8.65 9.61 21.82
CA GLN A 652 -8.31 8.22 21.50
C GLN A 652 -6.82 8.07 21.20
N LEU A 653 -6.22 7.07 21.84
CA LEU A 653 -4.78 6.83 21.85
C LEU A 653 -4.47 5.42 21.37
N LEU A 654 -3.42 5.32 20.56
CA LEU A 654 -2.64 4.10 20.36
C LEU A 654 -1.27 4.28 21.03
N PRO A 655 -0.51 3.20 21.29
CA PRO A 655 0.86 3.32 21.78
C PRO A 655 1.70 4.26 20.90
N LYS A 656 2.06 5.43 21.45
CA LYS A 656 2.82 6.54 20.83
C LYS A 656 2.09 7.38 19.76
N PHE A 657 0.78 7.22 19.56
CA PHE A 657 0.02 8.01 18.58
C PHE A 657 -1.33 8.48 19.14
N THR A 658 -1.67 9.75 18.93
CA THR A 658 -3.04 10.26 19.17
C THR A 658 -3.84 10.08 17.88
N LEU A 659 -4.95 9.32 17.95
CA LEU A 659 -5.88 9.13 16.84
C LEU A 659 -6.94 10.25 16.78
N VAL A 660 -7.40 10.67 17.95
CA VAL A 660 -8.43 11.69 18.14
C VAL A 660 -7.99 12.58 19.30
N SER A 661 -7.97 13.89 19.07
CA SER A 661 -7.58 14.89 20.08
C SER A 661 -8.63 15.04 21.17
N GLY A 662 -8.21 15.58 22.32
CA GLY A 662 -8.96 15.54 23.58
C GLY A 662 -9.70 16.82 23.97
N GLN A 663 -10.11 16.83 25.23
CA GLN A 663 -10.96 17.85 25.86
C GLN A 663 -10.39 19.25 25.76
N GLU A 664 -9.09 19.39 26.03
CA GLU A 664 -8.39 20.66 26.02
C GLU A 664 -8.34 21.26 24.62
N ASP A 665 -8.19 20.42 23.58
CA ASP A 665 -8.15 20.86 22.19
C ASP A 665 -9.54 21.23 21.67
N ALA A 666 -10.59 20.53 22.13
CA ALA A 666 -11.98 20.86 21.82
C ALA A 666 -12.43 22.18 22.48
N VAL A 667 -12.01 22.44 23.73
CA VAL A 667 -12.25 23.77 24.37
C VAL A 667 -11.46 24.88 23.67
N LYS A 668 -10.21 24.63 23.25
CA LYS A 668 -9.45 25.59 22.42
C LYS A 668 -10.17 25.89 21.10
N LEU A 669 -10.71 24.87 20.43
CA LEU A 669 -11.45 25.02 19.17
C LEU A 669 -12.72 25.86 19.36
N ALA A 670 -13.48 25.57 20.42
CA ALA A 670 -14.67 26.34 20.79
C ALA A 670 -14.35 27.82 21.07
N LYS A 671 -13.24 28.11 21.76
CA LYS A 671 -12.76 29.47 21.98
C LYS A 671 -12.37 30.16 20.67
N LEU A 672 -11.65 29.45 19.82
CA LEU A 672 -11.08 29.97 18.57
C LEU A 672 -12.16 30.46 17.59
N LEU A 673 -13.25 29.71 17.48
CA LEU A 673 -14.37 29.99 16.58
C LEU A 673 -15.49 30.81 17.23
N HIS A 674 -15.37 31.15 18.53
CA HIS A 674 -16.40 31.80 19.34
C HIS A 674 -17.74 31.05 19.38
N ALA A 675 -17.69 29.72 19.57
CA ALA A 675 -18.88 28.88 19.50
C ALA A 675 -19.82 29.04 20.70
N LYS A 676 -21.12 28.99 20.39
CA LYS A 676 -22.23 29.01 21.34
C LYS A 676 -22.70 27.60 21.68
N PHE A 677 -22.63 26.67 20.71
CA PHE A 677 -23.10 25.30 20.85
C PHE A 677 -21.98 24.31 20.51
N ILE A 678 -21.66 23.42 21.45
CA ILE A 678 -20.72 22.32 21.23
C ILE A 678 -21.52 21.02 21.22
N VAL A 679 -21.42 20.28 20.11
CA VAL A 679 -22.08 19.00 19.89
C VAL A 679 -21.00 17.91 19.88
N PRO A 680 -20.79 17.19 21.01
CA PRO A 680 -19.73 16.20 21.11
C PRO A 680 -20.08 14.95 20.30
N MET A 681 -19.15 14.46 19.47
CA MET A 681 -19.29 13.16 18.81
C MET A 681 -18.48 12.08 19.52
N LYS A 682 -19.02 10.86 19.56
CA LYS A 682 -18.40 9.69 20.20
C LYS A 682 -17.95 8.69 19.13
N ASN A 683 -17.08 9.13 18.23
CA ASN A 683 -16.74 8.39 16.99
C ASN A 683 -16.13 7.00 17.23
N GLY A 684 -15.34 6.84 18.28
CA GLY A 684 -14.79 5.54 18.70
C GLY A 684 -15.67 4.72 19.66
N ASP A 685 -16.89 5.17 20.00
CA ASP A 685 -17.80 4.45 20.91
C ASP A 685 -18.59 3.35 20.17
N LEU A 686 -17.86 2.39 19.61
CA LEU A 686 -18.38 1.28 18.80
C LEU A 686 -18.19 -0.07 19.51
N ASP A 687 -19.02 -1.06 19.18
CA ASP A 687 -18.84 -2.45 19.59
C ASP A 687 -17.68 -3.05 18.78
N SER A 688 -16.46 -2.82 19.25
CA SER A 688 -15.21 -3.17 18.57
C SER A 688 -14.53 -4.43 19.14
N LYS A 689 -13.93 -5.21 18.25
CA LYS A 689 -13.09 -6.39 18.56
C LYS A 689 -11.91 -6.47 17.59
N GLY A 690 -11.02 -7.43 17.84
CA GLY A 690 -9.76 -7.59 17.10
C GLY A 690 -8.57 -6.98 17.83
N PHE A 691 -7.38 -7.14 17.25
CA PHE A 691 -6.12 -6.74 17.90
C PHE A 691 -6.06 -5.23 18.19
N LEU A 692 -6.49 -4.37 17.27
CA LEU A 692 -6.44 -2.91 17.47
C LEU A 692 -7.38 -2.45 18.58
N ALA A 693 -8.57 -3.04 18.68
CA ALA A 693 -9.52 -2.74 19.75
C ALA A 693 -8.93 -3.03 21.15
N SER A 694 -8.00 -3.99 21.26
CA SER A 694 -7.34 -4.33 22.53
C SER A 694 -6.22 -3.37 22.97
N ILE A 695 -5.76 -2.49 22.07
CA ILE A 695 -4.65 -1.54 22.33
C ILE A 695 -5.06 -0.06 22.22
N ILE A 696 -6.29 0.23 21.79
CA ILE A 696 -6.85 1.59 21.84
C ILE A 696 -7.20 1.94 23.28
N GLN A 697 -6.75 3.11 23.73
CA GLN A 697 -7.07 3.68 25.03
C GLN A 697 -7.88 4.97 24.85
N SER A 698 -8.89 5.16 25.70
CA SER A 698 -9.69 6.39 25.74
C SER A 698 -9.31 7.23 26.96
N GLU A 699 -9.15 8.54 26.80
CA GLU A 699 -8.78 9.48 27.86
C GLU A 699 -9.79 10.65 27.92
N GLY A 700 -10.33 10.90 29.13
CA GLY A 700 -11.38 11.89 29.40
C GLY A 700 -12.82 11.35 29.35
N THR A 701 -13.77 12.04 30.00
CA THR A 701 -15.22 11.75 29.96
C THR A 701 -16.06 12.98 29.59
N ILE A 702 -17.33 12.84 29.24
CA ILE A 702 -18.18 13.99 28.90
C ILE A 702 -18.31 14.97 30.08
N GLU A 703 -18.34 14.44 31.30
CA GLU A 703 -18.44 15.21 32.54
C GLU A 703 -17.20 16.09 32.73
N SER A 704 -15.99 15.54 32.58
CA SER A 704 -14.76 16.33 32.69
C SER A 704 -14.61 17.36 31.57
N PHE A 705 -15.13 17.08 30.37
CA PHE A 705 -15.23 18.07 29.30
C PHE A 705 -16.20 19.20 29.65
N LYS A 706 -17.37 18.89 30.24
CA LYS A 706 -18.39 19.85 30.66
C LYS A 706 -17.90 20.77 31.77
N GLU A 707 -17.13 20.24 32.72
CA GLU A 707 -16.43 21.04 33.74
C GLU A 707 -15.42 21.99 33.11
N LEU A 708 -14.57 21.49 32.20
CA LEU A 708 -13.56 22.30 31.52
C LEU A 708 -14.21 23.38 30.65
N LEU A 709 -15.26 23.05 29.90
CA LEU A 709 -16.00 23.99 29.06
C LEU A 709 -16.65 25.09 29.91
N SER A 710 -17.38 24.74 30.98
CA SER A 710 -18.09 25.75 31.80
C SER A 710 -17.16 26.74 32.50
N LYS A 711 -15.93 26.30 32.86
CA LYS A 711 -14.88 27.18 33.40
C LYS A 711 -14.30 28.13 32.37
N GLU A 712 -14.13 27.68 31.13
CA GLU A 712 -13.31 28.33 30.11
C GLU A 712 -14.15 29.09 29.06
N LEU A 713 -15.43 28.74 28.92
CA LEU A 713 -16.48 29.35 28.07
C LEU A 713 -17.85 29.20 28.79
N PRO A 714 -18.17 30.03 29.80
CA PRO A 714 -19.39 29.87 30.61
C PRO A 714 -20.69 30.05 29.83
N ASP A 715 -20.66 30.84 28.74
CA ASP A 715 -21.82 31.13 27.90
C ASP A 715 -22.06 30.07 26.80
N ALA A 716 -21.17 29.08 26.67
CA ALA A 716 -21.26 28.04 25.65
C ALA A 716 -22.01 26.79 26.16
N GLN A 717 -23.00 26.34 25.40
CA GLN A 717 -23.86 25.22 25.75
C GLN A 717 -23.34 23.91 25.13
N LEU A 718 -23.19 22.88 25.97
CA LEU A 718 -22.97 21.50 25.53
C LEU A 718 -24.32 20.85 25.17
N LEU A 719 -24.45 20.36 23.94
CA LEU A 719 -25.65 19.67 23.44
C LEU A 719 -25.30 18.24 23.02
N GLU A 720 -25.51 17.27 23.91
CA GLU A 720 -25.22 15.87 23.64
C GLU A 720 -26.25 15.24 22.68
N PRO A 721 -25.82 14.66 21.55
CA PRO A 721 -26.73 14.00 20.61
C PRO A 721 -27.08 12.57 21.05
N THR A 722 -28.38 12.22 21.05
CA THR A 722 -28.80 10.81 21.12
C THR A 722 -28.67 10.16 19.74
N PRO A 723 -28.04 8.97 19.61
CA PRO A 723 -27.97 8.26 18.34
C PRO A 723 -29.34 8.00 17.71
N GLY A 724 -29.53 8.47 16.48
CA GLY A 724 -30.75 8.30 15.69
C GLY A 724 -31.86 9.33 15.94
N GLU A 725 -31.73 10.19 16.96
CA GLU A 725 -32.69 11.26 17.24
C GLU A 725 -32.17 12.61 16.70
N PRO A 726 -33.05 13.46 16.12
CA PRO A 726 -32.65 14.77 15.63
C PRO A 726 -32.45 15.75 16.79
N LEU A 727 -31.22 16.23 16.99
CA LEU A 727 -30.93 17.36 17.87
C LEU A 727 -31.25 18.66 17.14
N GLU A 728 -32.25 19.41 17.60
CA GLU A 728 -32.63 20.70 17.03
C GLU A 728 -31.87 21.86 17.70
N ILE A 729 -31.20 22.69 16.90
CA ILE A 729 -30.48 23.88 17.36
C ILE A 729 -31.14 25.12 16.73
N PRO A 730 -31.83 25.96 17.52
CA PRO A 730 -32.46 27.17 17.03
C PRO A 730 -31.43 28.28 16.79
N ALA A 731 -31.74 29.19 15.85
CA ALA A 731 -31.01 30.45 15.72
C ALA A 731 -31.02 31.24 17.04
N PRO A 732 -29.95 32.00 17.35
CA PRO A 732 -29.93 32.88 18.51
C PRO A 732 -31.05 33.92 18.39
N SER A 733 -31.93 34.03 19.38
CA SER A 733 -32.92 35.08 19.39
C SER A 733 -32.26 36.42 19.71
N ASP A 734 -32.12 37.30 18.71
CA ASP A 734 -31.80 38.72 18.92
C ASP A 734 -32.94 39.41 19.67
N ASN A 735 -32.91 39.34 21.01
CA ASN A 735 -33.59 40.27 21.91
C ASN A 735 -32.59 40.71 23.00
N PRO A 736 -32.49 42.02 23.26
CA PRO A 736 -31.45 42.61 24.13
C PRO A 736 -31.72 42.43 25.64
#